data_AF-A0A251TVX7-F1
#
_entry.id   AF-A0A251TVX7-F1
#
_cell.length_a   1.000
_cell.length_b   1.000
_cell.length_c   1.000
_cell.angle_alpha   90.00
_cell.angle_beta   90.00
_cell.angle_gamma   90.00
#
_symmetry.space_group_name_H-M   'P 1'
#
loop_
_entity.id
_entity.type
_entity.pdbx_description
1 polymer ?
#
loop_
_entity_poly.entity_id
_entity_poly.type
_entity_poly.pdbx_seq_one_letter_code
_entity_poly.pdbx_strand_id
1 'polypeptide(L)'
;MVKNSFISIILKEQEENKENRGSVEFQVVSFTNKIRRLTSHLELHKKDYLSQRGLRKILGKRQRLLAYLSKKIDLMNFFSLSAIHARMNREKPMTVPSTRKDLMIVNMGPHHPSMHGVLRLIVTLDGEDVIDCEPILGYLHRGMEKIAENRTIIQYLPYVTRWDYLATMFTEAITVNAPEQLGNIQVPKRASYIRVIMLELSRIASHLLWLGPFMADIGAQTPFFYIFRERELIYDLFEAATGMRMMHNFFRIGGVAADLPHGWIDKCLDFCDYFLTGIAEYQKLITRNPIFLERVEGVGIIGGEEAINWGLSGPMLRASGIEWDLRKVDHYECYDEFDWEVQWQKEGDSLARYLVRISEMTESIKIIQQALEGIPGGPYENLEIRRFDRVKDTVWNEFDYRFISKKPSPTFELSKQELYARVEAPKGELGIFLIGDKGVFPWRYKIRPPGFINLQILPQLVKRMKLADIMTILEVQAINSFSRLESLKEVYGIIWVLIPIFTPVLGITIGVLVIVWLEREISAGIQQRIGPEYAGPLGILQALADGTKLLFKENLLPSRGDTRLFSIGPSIAVISILLSYLVIPFGYRLVLADLSIGVFLWIAISSIAPVGLLMSGYGSNNKYSFLGGLRAAAQSISYEIPLTLCVSSTVDIVEAQSKYGFWGWNLWRQPIGFLVFLISSLAECERLPFDLPEAEEELVAGYQTEYSGIKFGLFYVASYLNLLVSSLFVTVLYLGGWNLSIPYIPVPELFDITKRGRVFGTIIGIFITLAKTYLFLFIPIATRWTLPRLRMDQLLNLGWKFLLPISLGNLLLTTSSQLLSL
;
A
#
# COMPACT_ATOMS: atom_id res chain seq x y z
N MET A 1 5.21 25.57 -52.52
CA MET A 1 6.60 25.09 -52.65
C MET A 1 7.45 25.31 -51.40
N VAL A 2 7.61 26.56 -50.91
CA VAL A 2 8.58 26.93 -49.85
C VAL A 2 8.62 26.01 -48.60
N LYS A 3 7.47 25.54 -48.07
CA LYS A 3 7.47 24.62 -46.91
C LYS A 3 8.27 23.32 -47.13
N ASN A 4 8.40 22.83 -48.36
CA ASN A 4 9.14 21.60 -48.64
C ASN A 4 10.65 21.84 -48.82
N SER A 5 11.08 22.99 -49.34
CA SER A 5 12.50 23.30 -49.51
C SER A 5 13.20 23.49 -48.16
N PHE A 6 12.56 24.20 -47.22
CA PHE A 6 13.13 24.42 -45.89
C PHE A 6 13.33 23.10 -45.11
N ILE A 7 12.35 22.20 -45.18
CA ILE A 7 12.45 20.85 -44.60
C ILE A 7 13.58 20.05 -45.30
N SER A 8 13.74 20.17 -46.62
CA SER A 8 14.82 19.45 -47.34
C SER A 8 16.23 19.93 -47.00
N ILE A 9 16.40 21.16 -46.50
CA ILE A 9 17.70 21.70 -46.06
C ILE A 9 18.05 21.12 -44.68
N ILE A 10 17.12 21.22 -43.72
CA ILE A 10 17.31 20.69 -42.35
C ILE A 10 17.56 19.17 -42.37
N LEU A 11 16.84 18.42 -43.20
CA LEU A 11 17.05 16.97 -43.36
C LEU A 11 18.42 16.63 -43.98
N LYS A 12 19.10 17.58 -44.63
CA LYS A 12 20.44 17.40 -45.21
C LYS A 12 21.55 17.63 -44.18
N GLU A 13 21.45 18.70 -43.39
CA GLU A 13 22.36 18.98 -42.27
C GLU A 13 22.36 17.84 -41.22
N GLN A 14 21.23 17.16 -41.06
CA GLN A 14 21.08 16.02 -40.14
C GLN A 14 21.50 14.66 -40.73
N GLU A 15 21.91 14.55 -42.01
CA GLU A 15 22.50 13.31 -42.55
C GLU A 15 23.97 13.11 -42.12
N GLU A 16 24.71 14.20 -41.90
CA GLU A 16 26.13 14.15 -41.53
C GLU A 16 26.36 14.01 -40.01
N ASN A 17 25.39 14.45 -39.20
CA ASN A 17 25.55 14.63 -37.76
C ASN A 17 25.22 13.36 -36.94
N LYS A 18 26.23 12.52 -36.70
CA LYS A 18 26.09 11.14 -36.19
C LYS A 18 25.58 10.98 -34.76
N GLU A 19 25.64 12.02 -33.92
CA GLU A 19 25.35 11.93 -32.49
C GLU A 19 23.85 11.95 -32.18
N ASN A 20 23.06 12.75 -32.89
CA ASN A 20 21.68 13.05 -32.52
C ASN A 20 20.62 12.05 -33.05
N ARG A 21 20.89 10.75 -32.88
CA ARG A 21 20.08 9.65 -33.42
C ARG A 21 18.64 9.59 -32.89
N GLY A 22 18.34 10.28 -31.79
CA GLY A 22 17.01 10.32 -31.17
C GLY A 22 16.05 11.32 -31.82
N SER A 23 16.55 12.34 -32.53
CA SER A 23 15.72 13.44 -33.03
C SER A 23 14.64 12.99 -34.02
N VAL A 24 13.50 13.70 -34.04
CA VAL A 24 12.38 13.39 -34.94
C VAL A 24 12.78 13.63 -36.40
N GLU A 25 13.60 14.66 -36.59
CA GLU A 25 14.27 15.06 -37.81
C GLU A 25 15.13 13.92 -38.38
N PHE A 26 16.06 13.35 -37.58
CA PHE A 26 16.88 12.18 -37.97
C PHE A 26 16.03 10.92 -38.23
N GLN A 27 14.98 10.68 -37.44
CA GLN A 27 14.05 9.56 -37.68
C GLN A 27 13.34 9.68 -39.03
N VAL A 28 12.96 10.90 -39.46
CA VAL A 28 12.34 11.15 -40.78
C VAL A 28 13.33 10.91 -41.93
N VAL A 29 14.61 11.27 -41.77
CA VAL A 29 15.69 10.89 -42.71
C VAL A 29 15.80 9.37 -42.81
N SER A 30 15.98 8.70 -41.67
CA SER A 30 16.19 7.25 -41.58
C SER A 30 15.04 6.45 -42.20
N PHE A 31 13.79 6.83 -41.92
CA PHE A 31 12.63 6.21 -42.57
C PHE A 31 12.54 6.54 -44.07
N THR A 32 13.01 7.70 -44.53
CA THR A 32 13.05 8.04 -45.96
C THR A 32 14.03 7.17 -46.74
N ASN A 33 15.26 6.99 -46.23
CA ASN A 33 16.25 6.12 -46.87
C ASN A 33 15.83 4.63 -46.79
N LYS A 34 15.18 4.21 -45.70
CA LYS A 34 14.59 2.86 -45.58
C LYS A 34 13.40 2.64 -46.52
N ILE A 35 12.56 3.65 -46.75
CA ILE A 35 11.52 3.62 -47.80
C ILE A 35 12.17 3.46 -49.17
N ARG A 36 13.14 4.31 -49.53
CA ARG A 36 13.81 4.30 -50.84
C ARG A 36 14.37 2.91 -51.20
N ARG A 37 15.06 2.26 -50.25
CA ARG A 37 15.61 0.90 -50.41
C ARG A 37 14.54 -0.20 -50.51
N LEU A 38 13.39 -0.03 -49.84
CA LEU A 38 12.28 -0.99 -49.95
C LEU A 38 11.49 -0.81 -51.25
N THR A 39 11.34 0.42 -51.74
CA THR A 39 10.70 0.70 -53.04
C THR A 39 11.50 0.06 -54.18
N SER A 40 12.82 0.28 -54.26
CA SER A 40 13.64 -0.31 -55.32
C SER A 40 13.74 -1.84 -55.23
N HIS A 41 13.66 -2.42 -54.03
CA HIS A 41 13.52 -3.87 -53.88
C HIS A 41 12.17 -4.39 -54.40
N LEU A 42 11.07 -3.69 -54.12
CA LEU A 42 9.72 -4.07 -54.55
C LEU A 42 9.45 -3.83 -56.05
N GLU A 43 10.18 -2.92 -56.68
CA GLU A 43 10.17 -2.73 -58.15
C GLU A 43 10.66 -4.01 -58.87
N LEU A 44 11.67 -4.68 -58.31
CA LEU A 44 12.18 -5.97 -58.78
C LEU A 44 11.28 -7.14 -58.30
N HIS A 45 10.91 -7.16 -57.02
CA HIS A 45 10.20 -8.28 -56.37
C HIS A 45 8.71 -7.96 -56.12
N LYS A 46 7.97 -7.66 -57.18
CA LYS A 46 6.57 -7.17 -57.12
C LYS A 46 5.57 -8.09 -56.37
N LYS A 47 5.89 -9.37 -56.16
CA LYS A 47 5.06 -10.34 -55.43
C LYS A 47 5.39 -10.48 -53.92
N ASP A 48 6.37 -9.75 -53.37
CA ASP A 48 6.63 -9.78 -51.92
C ASP A 48 5.61 -8.94 -51.14
N TYR A 49 4.48 -9.57 -50.78
CA TYR A 49 3.43 -8.98 -49.96
C TYR A 49 3.86 -8.66 -48.52
N LEU A 50 4.89 -9.33 -47.98
CA LEU A 50 5.43 -9.05 -46.64
C LEU A 50 6.19 -7.72 -46.65
N SER A 51 7.10 -7.53 -47.60
CA SER A 51 7.81 -6.25 -47.78
C SER A 51 6.87 -5.11 -48.17
N GLN A 52 5.83 -5.35 -48.99
CA GLN A 52 4.78 -4.34 -49.24
C GLN A 52 4.05 -3.91 -47.96
N ARG A 53 3.65 -4.88 -47.11
CA ARG A 53 3.00 -4.60 -45.81
C ARG A 53 3.94 -3.88 -44.85
N GLY A 54 5.24 -4.18 -44.89
CA GLY A 54 6.30 -3.45 -44.19
C GLY A 54 6.43 -2.00 -44.66
N LEU A 55 6.53 -1.76 -45.97
CA LEU A 55 6.63 -0.43 -46.56
C LEU A 55 5.43 0.47 -46.19
N ARG A 56 4.19 -0.04 -46.28
CA ARG A 56 2.98 0.69 -45.87
C ARG A 56 3.04 1.10 -44.39
N LYS A 57 3.51 0.23 -43.48
CA LYS A 57 3.70 0.57 -42.05
C LYS A 57 4.76 1.66 -41.84
N ILE A 58 5.84 1.68 -42.63
CA ILE A 58 6.91 2.68 -42.50
C ILE A 58 6.45 4.05 -43.04
N LEU A 59 5.75 4.08 -44.18
CA LEU A 59 5.13 5.30 -44.73
C LEU A 59 4.18 5.96 -43.71
N GLY A 60 3.27 5.19 -43.11
CA GLY A 60 2.35 5.67 -42.07
C GLY A 60 3.00 6.01 -40.72
N LYS A 61 4.27 5.67 -40.50
CA LYS A 61 5.09 6.24 -39.40
C LYS A 61 5.71 7.57 -39.84
N ARG A 62 6.37 7.63 -41.01
CA ARG A 62 7.01 8.87 -41.48
C ARG A 62 6.03 10.03 -41.67
N GLN A 63 4.83 9.78 -42.20
CA GLN A 63 3.80 10.82 -42.37
C GLN A 63 3.39 11.47 -41.04
N ARG A 64 3.28 10.69 -39.95
CA ARG A 64 2.94 11.25 -38.62
C ARG A 64 4.08 12.08 -38.04
N LEU A 65 5.33 11.66 -38.21
CA LEU A 65 6.49 12.45 -37.78
C LEU A 65 6.64 13.75 -38.59
N LEU A 66 6.37 13.72 -39.91
CA LEU A 66 6.32 14.92 -40.75
C LEU A 66 5.20 15.88 -40.33
N ALA A 67 4.00 15.37 -40.01
CA ALA A 67 2.88 16.19 -39.53
C ALA A 67 3.14 16.82 -38.14
N TYR A 68 3.91 16.12 -37.29
CA TYR A 68 4.40 16.68 -36.03
C TYR A 68 5.41 17.80 -36.27
N LEU A 69 6.41 17.60 -37.15
CA LEU A 69 7.40 18.62 -37.51
C LEU A 69 6.74 19.86 -38.14
N SER A 70 5.74 19.71 -39.02
CA SER A 70 5.03 20.86 -39.58
C SER A 70 4.28 21.65 -38.50
N LYS A 71 3.62 20.98 -37.55
CA LYS A 71 2.98 21.67 -36.40
C LYS A 71 4.01 22.40 -35.51
N LYS A 72 5.16 21.80 -35.24
CA LYS A 72 6.27 22.39 -34.47
C LYS A 72 6.80 23.67 -35.15
N ILE A 73 6.98 23.65 -36.47
CA ILE A 73 7.43 24.80 -37.26
C ILE A 73 6.35 25.91 -37.30
N ASP A 74 5.09 25.54 -37.50
CA ASP A 74 3.99 26.51 -37.49
C ASP A 74 3.80 27.17 -36.10
N LEU A 75 4.05 26.43 -35.00
CA LEU A 75 4.13 26.98 -33.64
C LEU A 75 5.28 28.00 -33.48
N MET A 76 6.48 27.70 -33.97
CA MET A 76 7.59 28.67 -33.91
C MET A 76 7.29 29.95 -34.72
N ASN A 77 6.63 29.83 -35.87
CA ASN A 77 6.17 30.99 -36.65
C ASN A 77 5.04 31.76 -35.94
N PHE A 78 4.17 31.07 -35.19
CA PHE A 78 3.13 31.72 -34.39
C PHE A 78 3.74 32.54 -33.23
N PHE A 79 4.78 32.02 -32.57
CA PHE A 79 5.51 32.76 -31.53
C PHE A 79 6.33 33.95 -32.06
N SER A 80 6.88 33.87 -33.27
CA SER A 80 7.57 35.04 -33.86
C SER A 80 6.57 36.11 -34.32
N LEU A 81 5.42 35.73 -34.88
CA LEU A 81 4.34 36.66 -35.24
C LEU A 81 3.72 37.33 -34.01
N SER A 82 3.46 36.60 -32.92
CA SER A 82 2.92 37.19 -31.69
C SER A 82 3.92 38.14 -31.02
N ALA A 83 5.22 37.82 -31.04
CA ALA A 83 6.28 38.72 -30.57
C ALA A 83 6.41 40.01 -31.40
N ILE A 84 6.11 39.96 -32.71
CA ILE A 84 6.06 41.15 -33.59
C ILE A 84 4.79 41.98 -33.30
N HIS A 85 3.64 41.32 -33.17
CA HIS A 85 2.37 42.00 -32.89
C HIS A 85 2.39 42.71 -31.53
N ALA A 86 2.94 42.06 -30.49
CA ALA A 86 3.19 42.64 -29.17
C ALA A 86 4.21 43.80 -29.17
N ARG A 87 4.95 44.01 -30.27
CA ARG A 87 5.91 45.12 -30.42
C ARG A 87 5.32 46.38 -31.06
N MET A 88 4.18 46.27 -31.75
CA MET A 88 3.51 47.41 -32.40
C MET A 88 2.54 48.13 -31.46
N ASN A 89 1.76 47.41 -30.66
CA ASN A 89 0.76 47.99 -29.76
C ASN A 89 1.38 48.46 -28.43
N ARG A 90 2.11 49.58 -28.47
CA ARG A 90 2.54 50.34 -27.28
C ARG A 90 1.62 51.52 -26.99
N GLU A 91 0.41 51.22 -26.53
CA GLU A 91 -0.40 52.20 -25.79
C GLU A 91 -0.63 51.74 -24.34
N LYS A 92 -0.71 52.74 -23.46
CA LYS A 92 -0.78 52.72 -21.98
C LYS A 92 -1.01 51.37 -21.29
N PRO A 93 -0.14 50.95 -20.33
CA PRO A 93 -0.40 49.76 -19.54
C PRO A 93 -1.66 49.94 -18.68
N MET A 94 -2.65 49.08 -18.88
CA MET A 94 -3.76 48.95 -17.94
C MET A 94 -3.22 48.47 -16.59
N THR A 95 -3.68 49.08 -15.49
CA THR A 95 -3.37 48.64 -14.14
C THR A 95 -4.06 47.31 -13.85
N VAL A 96 -3.34 46.21 -14.07
CA VAL A 96 -3.76 44.87 -13.64
C VAL A 96 -3.91 44.87 -12.11
N PRO A 97 -5.06 44.46 -11.53
CA PRO A 97 -5.24 44.40 -10.09
C PRO A 97 -4.16 43.55 -9.41
N SER A 98 -3.58 44.07 -8.33
CA SER A 98 -2.35 43.57 -7.70
C SER A 98 -2.58 42.35 -6.77
N THR A 99 -3.30 41.34 -7.26
CA THR A 99 -3.56 40.09 -6.54
C THR A 99 -3.40 38.89 -7.47
N ARG A 100 -2.14 38.49 -7.74
CA ARG A 100 -1.88 37.09 -8.10
C ARG A 100 -2.21 36.25 -6.86
N LYS A 101 -3.23 35.39 -6.96
CA LYS A 101 -3.40 34.28 -6.03
C LYS A 101 -2.39 33.20 -6.42
N ASP A 102 -1.44 32.92 -5.53
CA ASP A 102 -0.45 31.86 -5.74
C ASP A 102 -1.10 30.50 -5.46
N LEU A 103 -1.70 29.93 -6.51
CA LEU A 103 -2.48 28.68 -6.42
C LEU A 103 -1.59 27.48 -6.06
N MET A 104 -2.08 26.68 -5.13
CA MET A 104 -1.37 25.53 -4.56
C MET A 104 -1.74 24.26 -5.33
N ILE A 105 -0.82 23.75 -6.15
CA ILE A 105 -1.00 22.46 -6.83
C ILE A 105 -0.63 21.33 -5.86
N VAL A 106 -1.61 20.48 -5.53
CA VAL A 106 -1.45 19.26 -4.73
C VAL A 106 -1.58 18.05 -5.64
N ASN A 107 -0.54 17.22 -5.63
CA ASN A 107 -0.54 15.95 -6.35
C ASN A 107 -0.95 14.83 -5.39
N MET A 108 -2.19 14.34 -5.52
CA MET A 108 -2.75 13.29 -4.68
C MET A 108 -2.66 11.95 -5.42
N GLY A 109 -2.08 10.92 -4.79
CA GLY A 109 -1.76 9.65 -5.47
C GLY A 109 -0.48 9.72 -6.34
N PRO A 110 -0.05 8.61 -6.98
CA PRO A 110 -0.80 7.37 -7.24
C PRO A 110 -0.97 6.41 -6.05
N HIS A 111 -0.29 6.67 -4.94
CA HIS A 111 -0.48 5.96 -3.67
C HIS A 111 -0.90 6.96 -2.58
N HIS A 112 -2.09 6.75 -2.03
CA HIS A 112 -2.68 7.48 -0.91
C HIS A 112 -3.65 6.51 -0.19
N PRO A 113 -3.81 6.54 1.15
CA PRO A 113 -4.74 5.63 1.84
C PRO A 113 -6.15 5.71 1.25
N SER A 114 -6.69 6.92 1.18
CA SER A 114 -8.00 7.27 0.62
C SER A 114 -8.07 7.25 -0.92
N MET A 115 -7.16 6.52 -1.54
CA MET A 115 -7.22 6.17 -2.96
C MET A 115 -7.16 4.66 -3.07
N HIS A 116 -8.26 4.04 -2.68
CA HIS A 116 -8.56 2.65 -2.95
C HIS A 116 -8.49 2.42 -4.48
N GLY A 117 -7.31 2.08 -4.98
CA GLY A 117 -7.03 1.91 -6.40
C GLY A 117 -5.56 2.17 -6.71
N VAL A 118 -5.30 2.61 -7.95
CA VAL A 118 -4.07 3.35 -8.32
C VAL A 118 -4.52 4.52 -9.21
N LEU A 119 -4.94 5.60 -8.54
CA LEU A 119 -5.46 6.83 -9.15
C LEU A 119 -4.54 7.99 -8.76
N ARG A 120 -4.31 8.92 -9.68
CA ARG A 120 -3.56 10.15 -9.41
C ARG A 120 -4.40 11.35 -9.80
N LEU A 121 -4.58 12.29 -8.89
CA LEU A 121 -5.26 13.57 -9.12
C LEU A 121 -4.26 14.71 -9.00
N ILE A 122 -4.21 15.58 -10.00
CA ILE A 122 -3.52 16.87 -9.87
C ILE A 122 -4.60 17.90 -9.52
N VAL A 123 -4.63 18.30 -8.25
CA VAL A 123 -5.63 19.20 -7.69
C VAL A 123 -5.04 20.61 -7.57
N THR A 124 -5.75 21.62 -8.06
CA THR A 124 -5.34 23.04 -7.94
C THR A 124 -6.20 23.71 -6.89
N LEU A 125 -5.57 24.22 -5.83
CA LEU A 125 -6.24 24.78 -4.65
C LEU A 125 -5.97 26.28 -4.48
N ASP A 126 -6.92 26.97 -3.85
CA ASP A 126 -6.82 28.32 -3.33
C ASP A 126 -7.07 28.28 -1.82
N GLY A 127 -6.00 28.12 -1.04
CA GLY A 127 -6.10 27.68 0.35
C GLY A 127 -6.57 26.23 0.43
N GLU A 128 -7.83 26.03 0.86
CA GLU A 128 -8.50 24.72 0.96
C GLU A 128 -9.53 24.48 -0.15
N ASP A 129 -9.94 25.53 -0.86
CA ASP A 129 -10.98 25.48 -1.89
C ASP A 129 -10.42 25.00 -3.22
N VAL A 130 -11.10 24.05 -3.87
CA VAL A 130 -10.61 23.45 -5.11
C VAL A 130 -11.06 24.24 -6.32
N ILE A 131 -10.10 24.70 -7.12
CA ILE A 131 -10.33 25.40 -8.39
C ILE A 131 -10.38 24.44 -9.57
N ASP A 132 -9.56 23.40 -9.59
CA ASP A 132 -9.50 22.42 -10.67
C ASP A 132 -8.94 21.06 -10.23
N CYS A 133 -9.25 20.00 -10.97
CA CYS A 133 -8.79 18.63 -10.67
C CYS A 133 -8.61 17.80 -11.94
N GLU A 134 -7.37 17.36 -12.25
CA GLU A 134 -7.05 16.51 -13.40
C GLU A 134 -6.85 15.04 -12.96
N PRO A 135 -7.77 14.10 -13.28
CA PRO A 135 -7.61 12.68 -12.99
C PRO A 135 -6.74 11.96 -14.02
N ILE A 136 -5.53 11.59 -13.61
CA ILE A 136 -4.58 10.81 -14.41
C ILE A 136 -4.85 9.31 -14.22
N LEU A 137 -5.26 8.67 -15.31
CA LEU A 137 -5.65 7.26 -15.37
C LEU A 137 -4.65 6.41 -16.14
N GLY A 138 -4.80 5.08 -16.04
CA GLY A 138 -4.09 4.10 -16.87
C GLY A 138 -3.06 3.24 -16.15
N TYR A 139 -2.74 3.51 -14.88
CA TYR A 139 -1.79 2.72 -14.07
C TYR A 139 -2.15 1.22 -14.02
N LEU A 140 -3.44 0.88 -14.06
CA LEU A 140 -3.93 -0.50 -14.06
C LEU A 140 -4.32 -1.03 -15.47
N HIS A 141 -3.88 -0.39 -16.55
CA HIS A 141 -4.24 -0.80 -17.92
C HIS A 141 -3.52 -2.07 -18.36
N ARG A 142 -4.26 -3.20 -18.43
CA ARG A 142 -3.73 -4.54 -18.80
C ARG A 142 -4.09 -4.99 -20.23
N GLY A 143 -4.62 -4.11 -21.08
CA GLY A 143 -4.97 -4.44 -22.46
C GLY A 143 -6.09 -5.47 -22.64
N MET A 144 -7.02 -5.60 -21.68
CA MET A 144 -8.04 -6.66 -21.62
C MET A 144 -8.83 -6.85 -22.92
N GLU A 145 -9.29 -5.76 -23.55
CA GLU A 145 -9.96 -5.79 -24.86
C GLU A 145 -9.15 -6.50 -25.94
N LYS A 146 -7.82 -6.33 -25.94
CA LYS A 146 -6.94 -6.96 -26.91
C LYS A 146 -6.61 -8.42 -26.59
N ILE A 147 -6.84 -8.85 -25.34
CA ILE A 147 -6.77 -10.26 -24.95
C ILE A 147 -8.03 -10.99 -25.45
N ALA A 148 -9.20 -10.37 -25.34
CA ALA A 148 -10.47 -10.92 -25.86
C ALA A 148 -10.40 -11.24 -27.37
N GLU A 149 -9.89 -10.30 -28.18
CA GLU A 149 -9.67 -10.47 -29.64
C GLU A 149 -8.72 -11.63 -30.03
N ASN A 150 -8.10 -12.32 -29.06
CA ASN A 150 -7.19 -13.46 -29.28
C ASN A 150 -7.57 -14.69 -28.44
N ARG A 151 -8.78 -14.77 -27.87
CA ARG A 151 -9.23 -15.86 -27.00
C ARG A 151 -10.69 -16.23 -27.28
N THR A 152 -11.03 -17.50 -27.10
CA THR A 152 -12.45 -17.90 -27.11
C THR A 152 -13.12 -17.34 -25.85
N ILE A 153 -14.43 -17.11 -25.87
CA ILE A 153 -15.13 -16.47 -24.74
C ILE A 153 -14.93 -17.26 -23.43
N ILE A 154 -14.93 -18.60 -23.50
CA ILE A 154 -14.67 -19.49 -22.36
C ILE A 154 -13.23 -19.35 -21.84
N GLN A 155 -12.24 -19.22 -22.73
CA GLN A 155 -10.85 -18.97 -22.33
C GLN A 155 -10.66 -17.56 -21.75
N TYR A 156 -11.55 -16.63 -22.08
CA TYR A 156 -11.48 -15.24 -21.66
C TYR A 156 -12.20 -14.98 -20.32
N LEU A 157 -13.25 -15.73 -19.96
CA LEU A 157 -14.01 -15.52 -18.72
C LEU A 157 -13.15 -15.43 -17.44
N PRO A 158 -12.07 -16.24 -17.24
CA PRO A 158 -11.18 -16.13 -16.07
C PRO A 158 -10.29 -14.85 -16.03
N TYR A 159 -10.30 -14.04 -17.08
CA TYR A 159 -9.75 -12.68 -17.09
C TYR A 159 -10.79 -11.63 -16.72
N VAL A 160 -12.08 -11.92 -16.96
CA VAL A 160 -13.18 -10.96 -16.79
C VAL A 160 -13.53 -10.76 -15.31
N THR A 161 -13.43 -11.83 -14.50
CA THR A 161 -13.46 -11.77 -13.03
C THR A 161 -12.41 -10.82 -12.41
N ARG A 162 -11.47 -10.31 -13.22
CA ARG A 162 -10.40 -9.38 -12.82
C ARG A 162 -10.62 -7.95 -13.35
N TRP A 163 -11.75 -7.66 -14.01
CA TRP A 163 -12.15 -6.30 -14.36
C TRP A 163 -12.68 -5.56 -13.14
N ASP A 164 -13.63 -6.19 -12.44
CA ASP A 164 -14.22 -5.70 -11.21
C ASP A 164 -14.30 -6.86 -10.21
N TYR A 165 -13.31 -6.92 -9.33
CA TYR A 165 -13.19 -7.98 -8.33
C TYR A 165 -14.11 -7.76 -7.10
N LEU A 166 -14.89 -6.67 -7.06
CA LEU A 166 -15.99 -6.53 -6.10
C LEU A 166 -17.26 -7.24 -6.58
N ALA A 167 -17.49 -7.22 -7.89
CA ALA A 167 -18.74 -7.57 -8.55
C ALA A 167 -18.52 -8.62 -9.66
N THR A 168 -17.76 -9.67 -9.37
CA THR A 168 -17.27 -10.62 -10.38
C THR A 168 -18.38 -11.33 -11.13
N MET A 169 -19.47 -11.71 -10.46
CA MET A 169 -20.65 -12.34 -11.09
C MET A 169 -21.27 -11.45 -12.17
N PHE A 170 -21.28 -10.12 -12.01
CA PHE A 170 -21.79 -9.19 -13.03
C PHE A 170 -20.90 -9.14 -14.26
N THR A 171 -19.58 -9.20 -14.07
CA THR A 171 -18.61 -9.21 -15.18
C THR A 171 -18.66 -10.53 -15.95
N GLU A 172 -18.89 -11.65 -15.25
CA GLU A 172 -19.17 -12.95 -15.89
C GLU A 172 -20.49 -12.92 -16.67
N ALA A 173 -21.57 -12.43 -16.05
CA ALA A 173 -22.90 -12.38 -16.66
C ALA A 173 -22.87 -11.60 -17.97
N ILE A 174 -22.38 -10.35 -17.99
CA ILE A 174 -22.35 -9.57 -19.24
C ILE A 174 -21.56 -10.25 -20.36
N THR A 175 -20.53 -11.03 -20.03
CA THR A 175 -19.69 -11.78 -20.98
C THR A 175 -20.35 -13.07 -21.49
N VAL A 176 -21.33 -13.58 -20.76
CA VAL A 176 -22.11 -14.78 -21.09
C VAL A 176 -23.42 -14.40 -21.80
N ASN A 177 -24.09 -13.34 -21.35
CA ASN A 177 -25.37 -12.89 -21.88
C ASN A 177 -25.22 -12.27 -23.29
N ALA A 178 -24.11 -11.58 -23.58
CA ALA A 178 -23.82 -11.06 -24.92
C ALA A 178 -23.75 -12.16 -26.01
N PRO A 179 -22.95 -13.25 -25.87
CA PRO A 179 -22.98 -14.35 -26.83
C PRO A 179 -24.28 -15.17 -26.76
N GLU A 180 -24.98 -15.25 -25.62
CA GLU A 180 -26.30 -15.89 -25.55
C GLU A 180 -27.33 -15.15 -26.43
N GLN A 181 -27.40 -13.81 -26.33
CA GLN A 181 -28.23 -12.97 -27.20
C GLN A 181 -27.81 -13.10 -28.67
N LEU A 182 -26.52 -13.01 -28.99
CA LEU A 182 -26.00 -13.09 -30.36
C LEU A 182 -26.22 -14.47 -31.01
N GLY A 183 -26.29 -15.54 -30.20
CA GLY A 183 -26.61 -16.90 -30.63
C GLY A 183 -28.10 -17.28 -30.52
N ASN A 184 -28.96 -16.40 -30.02
CA ASN A 184 -30.36 -16.68 -29.64
C ASN A 184 -30.51 -17.93 -28.75
N ILE A 185 -29.65 -18.04 -27.73
CA ILE A 185 -29.53 -19.19 -26.83
C ILE A 185 -30.50 -19.03 -25.65
N GLN A 186 -31.42 -19.97 -25.49
CA GLN A 186 -32.30 -20.02 -24.32
C GLN A 186 -31.57 -20.56 -23.08
N VAL A 187 -31.65 -19.85 -21.97
CA VAL A 187 -31.14 -20.23 -20.65
C VAL A 187 -32.24 -20.98 -19.87
N PRO A 188 -31.96 -22.10 -19.18
CA PRO A 188 -32.97 -22.79 -18.38
C PRO A 188 -33.46 -21.94 -17.21
N LYS A 189 -34.76 -21.97 -16.90
CA LYS A 189 -35.35 -21.13 -15.84
C LYS A 189 -34.68 -21.30 -14.47
N ARG A 190 -34.31 -22.54 -14.09
CA ARG A 190 -33.53 -22.80 -12.86
C ARG A 190 -32.17 -22.09 -12.87
N ALA A 191 -31.48 -22.08 -14.01
CA ALA A 191 -30.20 -21.40 -14.15
C ALA A 191 -30.35 -19.87 -14.06
N SER A 192 -31.43 -19.30 -14.61
CA SER A 192 -31.78 -17.88 -14.49
C SER A 192 -31.98 -17.48 -13.02
N TYR A 193 -32.73 -18.27 -12.24
CA TYR A 193 -32.90 -18.04 -10.80
C TYR A 193 -31.57 -18.07 -10.03
N ILE A 194 -30.73 -19.09 -10.29
CA ILE A 194 -29.39 -19.20 -9.68
C ILE A 194 -28.51 -17.99 -10.07
N ARG A 195 -28.59 -17.50 -11.31
CA ARG A 195 -27.90 -16.28 -11.74
C ARG A 195 -28.40 -15.05 -10.98
N VAL A 196 -29.70 -14.82 -10.86
CA VAL A 196 -30.25 -13.68 -10.11
C VAL A 196 -29.82 -13.70 -8.64
N ILE A 197 -29.92 -14.84 -7.95
CA ILE A 197 -29.47 -14.97 -6.55
C ILE A 197 -27.97 -14.63 -6.42
N MET A 198 -27.11 -15.17 -7.30
CA MET A 198 -25.67 -14.90 -7.28
C MET A 198 -25.31 -13.46 -7.66
N LEU A 199 -26.10 -12.82 -8.53
CA LEU A 199 -25.96 -11.41 -8.90
C LEU A 199 -26.33 -10.51 -7.72
N GLU A 200 -27.48 -10.70 -7.08
CA GLU A 200 -27.90 -9.83 -5.97
C GLU A 200 -27.06 -10.06 -4.70
N LEU A 201 -26.59 -11.29 -4.42
CA LEU A 201 -25.54 -11.52 -3.41
C LEU A 201 -24.24 -10.77 -3.76
N SER A 202 -23.84 -10.77 -5.03
CA SER A 202 -22.69 -9.99 -5.50
C SER A 202 -22.94 -8.48 -5.50
N ARG A 203 -24.20 -8.03 -5.54
CA ARG A 203 -24.61 -6.63 -5.40
C ARG A 203 -24.40 -6.19 -3.97
N ILE A 204 -24.96 -6.92 -3.00
CA ILE A 204 -24.75 -6.72 -1.56
C ILE A 204 -23.25 -6.72 -1.23
N ALA A 205 -22.49 -7.73 -1.65
CA ALA A 205 -21.05 -7.81 -1.39
C ALA A 205 -20.25 -6.64 -2.01
N SER A 206 -20.75 -5.99 -3.06
CA SER A 206 -20.13 -4.78 -3.63
C SER A 206 -20.59 -3.48 -2.97
N HIS A 207 -21.82 -3.40 -2.42
CA HIS A 207 -22.26 -2.24 -1.64
C HIS A 207 -21.65 -2.24 -0.24
N LEU A 208 -21.45 -3.42 0.37
CA LEU A 208 -20.70 -3.58 1.61
C LEU A 208 -19.25 -3.07 1.47
N LEU A 209 -18.48 -3.59 0.50
CA LEU A 209 -17.09 -3.12 0.26
C LEU A 209 -17.00 -1.77 -0.48
N TRP A 210 -18.13 -1.10 -0.72
CA TRP A 210 -18.19 0.33 -0.95
C TRP A 210 -18.33 1.10 0.37
N LEU A 211 -19.32 0.73 1.20
CA LEU A 211 -19.66 1.40 2.45
C LEU A 211 -18.56 1.33 3.50
N GLY A 212 -17.86 0.20 3.64
CA GLY A 212 -16.81 0.02 4.65
C GLY A 212 -15.67 1.02 4.51
N PRO A 213 -14.98 1.07 3.35
CA PRO A 213 -13.99 2.08 3.02
C PRO A 213 -14.52 3.51 3.18
N PHE A 214 -15.70 3.80 2.61
CA PHE A 214 -16.35 5.11 2.65
C PHE A 214 -16.55 5.66 4.08
N MET A 215 -16.91 4.78 5.02
CA MET A 215 -16.97 5.18 6.43
C MET A 215 -15.57 5.41 7.02
N ALA A 216 -14.60 4.56 6.71
CA ALA A 216 -13.23 4.65 7.23
C ALA A 216 -12.52 5.95 6.79
N ASP A 217 -12.65 6.35 5.53
CA ASP A 217 -12.08 7.57 4.95
C ASP A 217 -12.81 8.85 5.38
N ILE A 218 -14.11 8.78 5.66
CA ILE A 218 -14.83 9.86 6.37
C ILE A 218 -14.31 10.01 7.82
N GLY A 219 -13.82 8.92 8.43
CA GLY A 219 -13.14 8.87 9.73
C GLY A 219 -13.65 7.78 10.68
N ALA A 220 -14.73 7.06 10.33
CA ALA A 220 -15.37 6.05 11.16
C ALA A 220 -14.85 4.64 10.85
N GLN A 221 -13.87 4.19 11.66
CA GLN A 221 -13.22 2.89 11.46
C GLN A 221 -14.06 1.67 11.91
N THR A 222 -14.96 1.81 12.89
CA THR A 222 -15.72 0.65 13.43
C THR A 222 -16.64 -0.03 12.40
N PRO A 223 -17.45 0.69 11.59
CA PRO A 223 -18.30 0.07 10.57
C PRO A 223 -17.53 -0.80 9.56
N PHE A 224 -16.29 -0.44 9.22
CA PHE A 224 -15.43 -1.22 8.33
C PHE A 224 -15.30 -2.67 8.81
N PHE A 225 -15.04 -2.90 10.09
CA PHE A 225 -14.86 -4.25 10.65
C PHE A 225 -16.15 -5.07 10.66
N TYR A 226 -17.31 -4.45 10.91
CA TYR A 226 -18.60 -5.14 10.85
C TYR A 226 -18.91 -5.54 9.40
N ILE A 227 -18.78 -4.60 8.47
CA ILE A 227 -19.01 -4.81 7.04
C ILE A 227 -18.17 -5.95 6.46
N PHE A 228 -16.94 -6.18 6.94
CA PHE A 228 -16.15 -7.35 6.55
C PHE A 228 -16.66 -8.68 7.16
N ARG A 229 -17.25 -8.69 8.37
CA ARG A 229 -17.90 -9.85 8.98
C ARG A 229 -19.11 -10.29 8.15
N GLU A 230 -20.04 -9.38 7.86
CA GLU A 230 -21.22 -9.67 7.03
C GLU A 230 -20.82 -10.18 5.63
N ARG A 231 -19.77 -9.60 5.06
CA ARG A 231 -19.29 -9.94 3.71
C ARG A 231 -18.56 -11.29 3.64
N GLU A 232 -17.95 -11.75 4.73
CA GLU A 232 -17.30 -13.06 4.79
C GLU A 232 -18.34 -14.20 4.73
N LEU A 233 -19.55 -14.00 5.29
CA LEU A 233 -20.66 -14.94 5.17
C LEU A 233 -21.10 -15.15 3.71
N ILE A 234 -21.13 -14.08 2.91
CA ILE A 234 -21.42 -14.16 1.46
C ILE A 234 -20.29 -14.91 0.73
N TYR A 235 -19.04 -14.72 1.15
CA TYR A 235 -17.90 -15.45 0.60
C TYR A 235 -17.94 -16.95 0.93
N ASP A 236 -18.46 -17.35 2.09
CA ASP A 236 -18.69 -18.76 2.42
C ASP A 236 -19.81 -19.37 1.56
N LEU A 237 -20.87 -18.62 1.26
CA LEU A 237 -21.91 -19.03 0.31
C LEU A 237 -21.35 -19.19 -1.13
N PHE A 238 -20.49 -18.26 -1.58
CA PHE A 238 -19.81 -18.38 -2.87
C PHE A 238 -18.81 -19.55 -2.91
N GLU A 239 -18.01 -19.76 -1.86
CA GLU A 239 -17.08 -20.88 -1.81
C GLU A 239 -17.81 -22.23 -1.81
N ALA A 240 -18.93 -22.34 -1.09
CA ALA A 240 -19.77 -23.53 -1.12
C ALA A 240 -20.34 -23.83 -2.52
N ALA A 241 -20.77 -22.81 -3.27
CA ALA A 241 -21.36 -22.99 -4.61
C ALA A 241 -20.33 -23.16 -5.74
N THR A 242 -19.16 -22.51 -5.66
CA THR A 242 -18.21 -22.44 -6.78
C THR A 242 -16.80 -22.94 -6.47
N GLY A 243 -16.50 -23.27 -5.22
CA GLY A 243 -15.16 -23.64 -4.74
C GLY A 243 -14.15 -22.49 -4.73
N MET A 244 -14.59 -21.22 -4.79
CA MET A 244 -13.71 -20.04 -4.80
C MET A 244 -14.38 -18.85 -4.10
N ARG A 245 -13.62 -18.06 -3.33
CA ARG A 245 -14.15 -16.90 -2.57
C ARG A 245 -14.33 -15.59 -3.39
N MET A 246 -13.78 -15.52 -4.61
CA MET A 246 -13.78 -14.26 -5.41
C MET A 246 -13.81 -14.45 -6.92
N MET A 247 -12.97 -15.34 -7.46
CA MET A 247 -12.71 -15.46 -8.91
C MET A 247 -13.57 -16.56 -9.54
N HIS A 248 -14.86 -16.55 -9.20
CA HIS A 248 -15.81 -17.67 -9.23
C HIS A 248 -15.78 -18.50 -10.53
N ASN A 249 -15.76 -17.84 -11.69
CA ASN A 249 -15.76 -18.49 -13.00
C ASN A 249 -16.92 -19.51 -13.12
N PHE A 250 -18.09 -19.12 -12.62
CA PHE A 250 -19.24 -19.97 -12.35
C PHE A 250 -20.32 -19.87 -13.44
N PHE A 251 -20.50 -18.70 -14.06
CA PHE A 251 -21.49 -18.58 -15.15
C PHE A 251 -20.95 -19.17 -16.46
N ARG A 252 -21.86 -19.69 -17.28
CA ARG A 252 -21.55 -20.39 -18.53
C ARG A 252 -22.58 -20.07 -19.59
N ILE A 253 -22.15 -20.07 -20.85
CA ILE A 253 -23.04 -19.98 -22.00
C ILE A 253 -24.00 -21.18 -21.96
N GLY A 254 -25.29 -20.90 -21.75
CA GLY A 254 -26.36 -21.86 -21.49
C GLY A 254 -26.81 -22.02 -20.03
N GLY A 255 -26.26 -21.26 -19.07
CA GLY A 255 -26.65 -21.35 -17.65
C GLY A 255 -25.50 -21.16 -16.67
N VAL A 256 -25.26 -22.15 -15.81
CA VAL A 256 -24.20 -22.14 -14.78
C VAL A 256 -23.32 -23.40 -14.85
N ALA A 257 -22.14 -23.39 -14.22
CA ALA A 257 -21.15 -24.47 -14.31
C ALA A 257 -21.51 -25.73 -13.50
N ALA A 258 -22.24 -25.55 -12.40
CA ALA A 258 -22.74 -26.58 -11.50
C ALA A 258 -24.04 -26.07 -10.83
N ASP A 259 -24.84 -26.99 -10.30
CA ASP A 259 -26.01 -26.66 -9.46
C ASP A 259 -25.58 -26.33 -8.01
N LEU A 260 -26.48 -25.73 -7.24
CA LEU A 260 -26.27 -25.42 -5.82
C LEU A 260 -26.18 -26.71 -4.98
N PRO A 261 -25.27 -26.79 -3.98
CA PRO A 261 -25.14 -27.98 -3.14
C PRO A 261 -26.31 -28.12 -2.14
N HIS A 262 -26.49 -29.33 -1.62
CA HIS A 262 -27.51 -29.62 -0.61
C HIS A 262 -27.29 -28.77 0.65
N GLY A 263 -28.36 -28.16 1.18
CA GLY A 263 -28.29 -27.28 2.36
C GLY A 263 -27.76 -25.87 2.07
N TRP A 264 -27.59 -25.47 0.81
CA TRP A 264 -27.15 -24.11 0.45
C TRP A 264 -28.29 -23.09 0.54
N ILE A 265 -29.51 -23.49 0.15
CA ILE A 265 -30.70 -22.63 0.16
C ILE A 265 -31.01 -22.18 1.59
N ASP A 266 -31.02 -23.11 2.54
CA ASP A 266 -31.31 -22.85 3.95
C ASP A 266 -30.31 -21.83 4.54
N LYS A 267 -29.00 -22.04 4.31
CA LYS A 267 -27.94 -21.11 4.71
C LYS A 267 -28.05 -19.73 4.06
N CYS A 268 -28.59 -19.65 2.85
CA CYS A 268 -28.81 -18.38 2.17
C CYS A 268 -30.01 -17.63 2.77
N LEU A 269 -31.02 -18.33 3.27
CA LEU A 269 -32.13 -17.75 4.05
C LEU A 269 -31.64 -17.29 5.43
N ASP A 270 -30.88 -18.12 6.16
CA ASP A 270 -30.24 -17.75 7.44
C ASP A 270 -29.44 -16.43 7.31
N PHE A 271 -28.68 -16.28 6.21
CA PHE A 271 -27.95 -15.06 5.91
C PHE A 271 -28.86 -13.86 5.64
N CYS A 272 -29.97 -14.02 4.91
CA CYS A 272 -30.91 -12.92 4.62
C CYS A 272 -31.50 -12.34 5.90
N ASP A 273 -32.00 -13.20 6.79
CA ASP A 273 -32.66 -12.77 8.03
C ASP A 273 -31.65 -12.14 9.01
N TYR A 274 -30.43 -12.68 9.08
CA TYR A 274 -29.33 -12.06 9.80
C TYR A 274 -28.97 -10.67 9.22
N PHE A 275 -28.82 -10.57 7.91
CA PHE A 275 -28.31 -9.36 7.27
C PHE A 275 -29.31 -8.20 7.28
N LEU A 276 -30.63 -8.47 7.28
CA LEU A 276 -31.66 -7.45 7.54
C LEU A 276 -31.45 -6.76 8.90
N THR A 277 -31.05 -7.51 9.92
CA THR A 277 -30.71 -6.96 11.25
C THR A 277 -29.44 -6.10 11.18
N GLY A 278 -28.45 -6.52 10.40
CA GLY A 278 -27.22 -5.74 10.13
C GLY A 278 -27.48 -4.40 9.43
N ILE A 279 -28.36 -4.36 8.43
CA ILE A 279 -28.77 -3.10 7.76
C ILE A 279 -29.42 -2.14 8.76
N ALA A 280 -30.31 -2.64 9.63
CA ALA A 280 -30.94 -1.81 10.67
C ALA A 280 -29.93 -1.27 11.70
N GLU A 281 -28.90 -2.05 12.05
CA GLU A 281 -27.78 -1.58 12.87
C GLU A 281 -26.96 -0.49 12.15
N TYR A 282 -26.60 -0.68 10.88
CA TYR A 282 -25.89 0.32 10.08
C TYR A 282 -26.68 1.63 9.97
N GLN A 283 -27.99 1.58 9.70
CA GLN A 283 -28.84 2.76 9.63
C GLN A 283 -28.89 3.53 10.95
N LYS A 284 -28.90 2.81 12.08
CA LYS A 284 -28.88 3.38 13.43
C LYS A 284 -27.54 4.02 13.79
N LEU A 285 -26.42 3.43 13.35
CA LEU A 285 -25.06 3.90 13.65
C LEU A 285 -24.57 5.01 12.70
N ILE A 286 -24.97 4.96 11.43
CA ILE A 286 -24.44 5.82 10.36
C ILE A 286 -25.46 6.89 9.97
N THR A 287 -26.65 6.52 9.48
CA THR A 287 -27.61 7.47 8.88
C THR A 287 -28.11 8.53 9.88
N ARG A 288 -28.11 8.22 11.18
CA ARG A 288 -28.53 9.13 12.26
C ARG A 288 -27.39 9.90 12.93
N ASN A 289 -26.15 9.75 12.45
CA ASN A 289 -24.99 10.42 13.04
C ASN A 289 -24.86 11.85 12.48
N PRO A 290 -24.93 12.91 13.30
CA PRO A 290 -24.85 14.29 12.80
C PRO A 290 -23.51 14.59 12.09
N ILE A 291 -22.41 14.01 12.58
CA ILE A 291 -21.07 14.19 11.98
C ILE A 291 -20.99 13.52 10.60
N PHE A 292 -21.78 12.46 10.36
CA PHE A 292 -21.87 11.85 9.04
C PHE A 292 -22.67 12.77 8.10
N LEU A 293 -23.86 13.23 8.53
CA LEU A 293 -24.72 14.11 7.73
C LEU A 293 -23.99 15.40 7.31
N GLU A 294 -23.34 16.11 8.25
CA GLU A 294 -22.53 17.31 8.00
C GLU A 294 -21.37 17.10 6.99
N ARG A 295 -21.00 15.84 6.68
CA ARG A 295 -19.91 15.48 5.76
C ARG A 295 -20.38 14.97 4.39
N VAL A 296 -21.68 14.71 4.20
CA VAL A 296 -22.23 14.15 2.95
C VAL A 296 -23.46 14.88 2.41
N GLU A 297 -24.20 15.60 3.24
CA GLU A 297 -25.36 16.41 2.85
C GLU A 297 -24.92 17.65 2.06
N GLY A 298 -25.51 17.86 0.88
CA GLY A 298 -25.17 18.95 -0.04
C GLY A 298 -23.80 18.81 -0.74
N VAL A 299 -23.03 17.74 -0.49
CA VAL A 299 -21.69 17.55 -1.07
C VAL A 299 -21.76 16.86 -2.43
N GLY A 300 -21.13 17.46 -3.44
CA GLY A 300 -21.04 16.91 -4.79
C GLY A 300 -22.41 16.69 -5.44
N ILE A 301 -23.26 17.72 -5.45
CA ILE A 301 -24.59 17.69 -6.06
C ILE A 301 -24.49 17.49 -7.58
N ILE A 302 -25.29 16.57 -8.13
CA ILE A 302 -25.45 16.32 -9.58
C ILE A 302 -26.91 16.58 -9.95
N GLY A 303 -27.16 17.45 -10.94
CA GLY A 303 -28.50 17.61 -11.51
C GLY A 303 -28.87 16.49 -12.48
N GLY A 304 -30.15 16.11 -12.58
CA GLY A 304 -30.59 15.02 -13.46
C GLY A 304 -30.20 15.19 -14.95
N GLU A 305 -30.40 16.40 -15.51
CA GLU A 305 -29.96 16.70 -16.89
C GLU A 305 -28.44 16.58 -17.05
N GLU A 306 -27.67 16.96 -16.03
CA GLU A 306 -26.21 16.84 -16.02
C GLU A 306 -25.77 15.37 -15.97
N ALA A 307 -26.43 14.55 -15.12
CA ALA A 307 -26.20 13.11 -15.05
C ALA A 307 -26.43 12.42 -16.40
N ILE A 308 -27.49 12.78 -17.12
CA ILE A 308 -27.77 12.29 -18.48
C ILE A 308 -26.69 12.74 -19.47
N ASN A 309 -26.32 14.03 -19.47
CA ASN A 309 -25.35 14.59 -20.41
C ASN A 309 -23.93 14.01 -20.23
N TRP A 310 -23.52 13.68 -18.99
CA TRP A 310 -22.27 12.95 -18.74
C TRP A 310 -22.38 11.43 -18.92
N GLY A 311 -23.59 10.89 -19.16
CA GLY A 311 -23.83 9.46 -19.35
C GLY A 311 -23.73 8.62 -18.08
N LEU A 312 -23.95 9.22 -16.91
CA LEU A 312 -23.91 8.54 -15.61
C LEU A 312 -24.97 7.44 -15.53
N SER A 313 -24.73 6.43 -14.71
CA SER A 313 -25.64 5.28 -14.55
C SER A 313 -25.58 4.68 -13.15
N GLY A 314 -26.57 3.85 -12.82
CA GLY A 314 -26.70 3.22 -11.51
C GLY A 314 -27.04 4.21 -10.39
N PRO A 315 -26.51 4.00 -9.17
CA PRO A 315 -26.79 4.87 -8.03
C PRO A 315 -26.44 6.35 -8.23
N MET A 316 -25.53 6.68 -9.17
CA MET A 316 -25.21 8.07 -9.52
C MET A 316 -26.39 8.76 -10.23
N LEU A 317 -27.09 8.01 -11.10
CA LEU A 317 -28.25 8.49 -11.85
C LEU A 317 -29.51 8.49 -10.96
N ARG A 318 -29.73 7.38 -10.23
CA ARG A 318 -30.87 7.22 -9.31
C ARG A 318 -30.86 8.19 -8.12
N ALA A 319 -29.69 8.64 -7.66
CA ALA A 319 -29.60 9.70 -6.65
C ALA A 319 -29.90 11.12 -7.18
N SER A 320 -29.90 11.30 -8.51
CA SER A 320 -30.06 12.61 -9.19
C SER A 320 -31.49 12.85 -9.68
N GLY A 321 -32.49 12.23 -9.05
CA GLY A 321 -33.91 12.38 -9.38
C GLY A 321 -34.40 11.62 -10.62
N ILE A 322 -33.67 10.61 -11.09
CA ILE A 322 -34.01 9.84 -12.31
C ILE A 322 -34.25 8.37 -11.96
N GLU A 323 -35.51 7.94 -12.04
CA GLU A 323 -35.91 6.54 -11.88
C GLU A 323 -35.52 5.72 -13.12
N TRP A 324 -34.30 5.17 -13.11
CA TRP A 324 -33.77 4.33 -14.20
C TRP A 324 -32.93 3.18 -13.64
N ASP A 325 -33.28 1.95 -14.02
CA ASP A 325 -32.57 0.72 -13.66
C ASP A 325 -32.74 -0.31 -14.80
N LEU A 326 -31.64 -0.86 -15.31
CA LEU A 326 -31.70 -1.74 -16.48
C LEU A 326 -32.44 -3.06 -16.21
N ARG A 327 -32.62 -3.48 -14.95
CA ARG A 327 -33.39 -4.69 -14.61
C ARG A 327 -34.87 -4.56 -15.01
N LYS A 328 -35.45 -3.35 -14.99
CA LYS A 328 -36.84 -3.09 -15.44
C LYS A 328 -36.96 -2.54 -16.87
N VAL A 329 -35.84 -2.29 -17.56
CA VAL A 329 -35.83 -1.71 -18.92
C VAL A 329 -35.40 -2.73 -19.97
N ASP A 330 -34.40 -3.56 -19.65
CA ASP A 330 -33.83 -4.54 -20.57
C ASP A 330 -34.34 -5.99 -20.31
N HIS A 331 -35.11 -6.21 -19.24
CA HIS A 331 -35.81 -7.47 -18.94
C HIS A 331 -34.91 -8.73 -19.05
N TYR A 332 -33.70 -8.66 -18.48
CA TYR A 332 -32.70 -9.71 -18.59
C TYR A 332 -32.76 -10.73 -17.44
N GLU A 333 -32.30 -11.97 -17.67
CA GLU A 333 -32.53 -13.12 -16.78
C GLU A 333 -34.03 -13.31 -16.44
N CYS A 334 -34.45 -13.12 -15.19
CA CYS A 334 -35.84 -13.25 -14.75
C CYS A 334 -36.24 -12.23 -13.67
N TYR A 335 -35.72 -11.00 -13.72
CA TYR A 335 -36.05 -9.95 -12.74
C TYR A 335 -37.53 -9.52 -12.74
N ASP A 336 -38.28 -9.84 -13.80
CA ASP A 336 -39.72 -9.54 -13.94
C ASP A 336 -40.62 -10.50 -13.15
N GLU A 337 -40.09 -11.62 -12.64
CA GLU A 337 -40.86 -12.59 -11.85
C GLU A 337 -40.89 -12.27 -10.35
N PHE A 338 -40.27 -11.16 -9.93
CA PHE A 338 -40.12 -10.75 -8.53
C PHE A 338 -40.70 -9.35 -8.29
N ASP A 339 -41.32 -9.13 -7.13
CA ASP A 339 -41.81 -7.82 -6.71
C ASP A 339 -40.71 -7.02 -6.00
N TRP A 340 -40.29 -5.91 -6.58
CA TRP A 340 -39.24 -5.01 -6.05
C TRP A 340 -39.37 -3.59 -6.63
N GLU A 341 -38.86 -2.58 -5.91
CA GLU A 341 -38.97 -1.16 -6.28
C GLU A 341 -37.62 -0.51 -6.61
N VAL A 342 -37.60 0.39 -7.59
CA VAL A 342 -36.38 1.10 -8.00
C VAL A 342 -36.07 2.19 -6.98
N GLN A 343 -34.99 2.02 -6.23
CA GLN A 343 -34.60 2.94 -5.18
C GLN A 343 -33.94 4.20 -5.76
N TRP A 344 -34.60 5.34 -5.64
CA TRP A 344 -34.12 6.64 -6.12
C TRP A 344 -34.22 7.72 -5.04
N GLN A 345 -33.51 8.84 -5.24
CA GLN A 345 -33.51 10.04 -4.38
C GLN A 345 -33.41 11.27 -5.30
N LYS A 346 -33.70 12.47 -4.80
CA LYS A 346 -33.88 13.69 -5.63
C LYS A 346 -32.75 14.71 -5.50
N GLU A 347 -32.00 14.63 -4.42
CA GLU A 347 -31.11 15.68 -3.91
C GLU A 347 -29.77 15.74 -4.65
N GLY A 348 -29.37 14.65 -5.33
CA GLY A 348 -28.18 14.60 -6.19
C GLY A 348 -26.84 14.57 -5.46
N ASP A 349 -26.82 14.60 -4.14
CA ASP A 349 -25.62 14.71 -3.28
C ASP A 349 -25.06 13.34 -2.82
N SER A 350 -24.04 13.36 -1.96
CA SER A 350 -23.45 12.13 -1.41
C SER A 350 -24.35 11.43 -0.39
N LEU A 351 -25.27 12.14 0.29
CA LEU A 351 -26.29 11.54 1.14
C LEU A 351 -27.29 10.70 0.34
N ALA A 352 -27.84 11.27 -0.74
CA ALA A 352 -28.73 10.59 -1.68
C ALA A 352 -28.07 9.33 -2.28
N ARG A 353 -26.80 9.44 -2.70
CA ARG A 353 -26.00 8.30 -3.20
C ARG A 353 -25.73 7.22 -2.16
N TYR A 354 -25.68 7.58 -0.87
CA TYR A 354 -25.61 6.64 0.24
C TYR A 354 -26.97 5.96 0.48
N LEU A 355 -28.06 6.73 0.57
CA LEU A 355 -29.42 6.22 0.83
C LEU A 355 -29.86 5.22 -0.26
N VAL A 356 -29.66 5.54 -1.55
CA VAL A 356 -29.94 4.61 -2.65
C VAL A 356 -29.24 3.26 -2.44
N ARG A 357 -27.95 3.24 -2.08
CA ARG A 357 -27.18 2.00 -1.91
C ARG A 357 -27.55 1.22 -0.64
N ILE A 358 -27.99 1.88 0.42
CA ILE A 358 -28.54 1.22 1.61
C ILE A 358 -29.87 0.54 1.25
N SER A 359 -30.80 1.24 0.59
CA SER A 359 -32.08 0.66 0.18
C SER A 359 -31.94 -0.42 -0.91
N GLU A 360 -30.98 -0.27 -1.83
CA GLU A 360 -30.64 -1.30 -2.82
C GLU A 360 -30.21 -2.62 -2.16
N MET A 361 -29.54 -2.59 -1.00
CA MET A 361 -29.24 -3.82 -0.25
C MET A 361 -30.49 -4.46 0.35
N THR A 362 -31.45 -3.68 0.86
CA THR A 362 -32.73 -4.21 1.35
C THR A 362 -33.54 -4.85 0.22
N GLU A 363 -33.68 -4.17 -0.92
CA GLU A 363 -34.37 -4.74 -2.10
C GLU A 363 -33.62 -5.95 -2.68
N SER A 364 -32.28 -5.99 -2.62
CA SER A 364 -31.50 -7.18 -2.99
C SER A 364 -31.92 -8.40 -2.15
N ILE A 365 -32.08 -8.24 -0.83
CA ILE A 365 -32.56 -9.31 0.06
C ILE A 365 -33.99 -9.71 -0.30
N LYS A 366 -34.88 -8.74 -0.54
CA LYS A 366 -36.28 -8.98 -0.94
C LYS A 366 -36.37 -9.81 -2.24
N ILE A 367 -35.49 -9.56 -3.21
CA ILE A 367 -35.37 -10.36 -4.45
C ILE A 367 -34.81 -11.75 -4.14
N ILE A 368 -33.76 -11.86 -3.32
CA ILE A 368 -33.13 -13.14 -2.96
C ILE A 368 -34.12 -14.06 -2.23
N GLN A 369 -34.87 -13.57 -1.25
CA GLN A 369 -35.88 -14.37 -0.52
C GLN A 369 -36.95 -14.92 -1.48
N GLN A 370 -37.55 -14.07 -2.32
CA GLN A 370 -38.51 -14.51 -3.36
C GLN A 370 -37.90 -15.53 -4.34
N ALA A 371 -36.64 -15.34 -4.74
CA ALA A 371 -35.94 -16.24 -5.65
C ALA A 371 -35.58 -17.59 -5.01
N LEU A 372 -35.34 -17.64 -3.70
CA LEU A 372 -35.09 -18.88 -2.94
C LEU A 372 -36.40 -19.66 -2.71
N GLU A 373 -37.50 -18.98 -2.36
CA GLU A 373 -38.83 -19.60 -2.23
C GLU A 373 -39.35 -20.13 -3.57
N GLY A 374 -39.17 -19.37 -4.64
CA GLY A 374 -39.68 -19.68 -5.98
C GLY A 374 -38.80 -20.57 -6.86
N ILE A 375 -37.64 -21.06 -6.37
CA ILE A 375 -36.63 -21.70 -7.23
C ILE A 375 -37.14 -22.99 -7.90
N PRO A 376 -37.25 -23.06 -9.24
CA PRO A 376 -37.80 -24.25 -9.90
C PRO A 376 -36.77 -25.39 -9.94
N GLY A 377 -37.29 -26.63 -9.90
CA GLY A 377 -36.53 -27.81 -10.32
C GLY A 377 -36.30 -27.84 -11.83
N GLY A 378 -35.24 -28.52 -12.28
CA GLY A 378 -34.90 -28.63 -13.70
C GLY A 378 -33.39 -28.66 -13.96
N PRO A 379 -32.96 -28.57 -15.22
CA PRO A 379 -31.53 -28.49 -15.57
C PRO A 379 -30.93 -27.11 -15.26
N TYR A 380 -29.69 -27.09 -14.78
CA TYR A 380 -28.89 -25.86 -14.53
C TYR A 380 -28.08 -25.39 -15.75
N GLU A 381 -28.01 -26.20 -16.81
CA GLU A 381 -27.30 -25.90 -18.06
C GLU A 381 -28.13 -26.38 -19.26
N ASN A 382 -28.22 -25.58 -20.32
CA ASN A 382 -28.83 -25.98 -21.58
C ASN A 382 -27.92 -27.00 -22.29
N LEU A 383 -28.39 -28.24 -22.35
CA LEU A 383 -27.65 -29.39 -22.87
C LEU A 383 -27.50 -29.37 -24.40
N GLU A 384 -28.32 -28.61 -25.13
CA GLU A 384 -28.32 -28.60 -26.61
C GLU A 384 -27.12 -27.85 -27.19
N ILE A 385 -26.63 -26.83 -26.49
CA ILE A 385 -25.42 -26.07 -26.86
C ILE A 385 -24.17 -26.97 -26.91
N ARG A 386 -24.18 -28.11 -26.20
CA ARG A 386 -23.11 -29.13 -26.26
C ARG A 386 -23.32 -30.22 -27.31
N ARG A 387 -24.42 -30.17 -28.09
CA ARG A 387 -24.80 -31.21 -29.07
C ARG A 387 -24.56 -30.82 -30.53
N PHE A 388 -24.04 -29.63 -30.82
CA PHE A 388 -23.85 -29.14 -32.20
C PHE A 388 -23.04 -30.08 -33.11
N ASP A 389 -22.08 -30.83 -32.58
CA ASP A 389 -21.28 -31.84 -33.30
C ASP A 389 -21.48 -33.27 -32.74
N ARG A 390 -22.72 -33.79 -32.72
CA ARG A 390 -22.96 -35.22 -32.44
C ARG A 390 -23.96 -35.86 -33.40
N VAL A 391 -23.50 -36.94 -34.05
CA VAL A 391 -24.35 -38.02 -34.57
C VAL A 391 -25.22 -38.51 -33.41
N LYS A 392 -26.53 -38.70 -33.65
CA LYS A 392 -27.52 -38.81 -32.57
C LYS A 392 -27.37 -40.05 -31.68
N ASP A 393 -26.82 -41.13 -32.21
CA ASP A 393 -26.80 -42.45 -31.58
C ASP A 393 -25.38 -43.02 -31.60
N THR A 394 -24.74 -43.15 -30.43
CA THR A 394 -23.44 -43.82 -30.23
C THR A 394 -23.61 -44.96 -29.23
N VAL A 395 -23.05 -46.14 -29.50
CA VAL A 395 -23.27 -47.31 -28.64
C VAL A 395 -22.48 -47.18 -27.34
N TRP A 396 -23.07 -47.66 -26.24
CA TRP A 396 -22.44 -47.61 -24.92
C TRP A 396 -21.07 -48.31 -24.93
N ASN A 397 -20.06 -47.63 -24.37
CA ASN A 397 -18.67 -48.11 -24.22
C ASN A 397 -17.79 -48.14 -25.49
N GLU A 398 -18.26 -47.61 -26.63
CA GLU A 398 -17.41 -47.41 -27.83
C GLU A 398 -16.27 -46.40 -27.62
N PHE A 399 -15.33 -46.34 -28.57
CA PHE A 399 -14.19 -45.41 -28.54
C PHE A 399 -14.65 -43.95 -28.39
N ASP A 400 -15.64 -43.54 -29.17
CA ASP A 400 -16.19 -42.18 -29.12
C ASP A 400 -16.92 -41.89 -27.80
N TYR A 401 -17.58 -42.89 -27.20
CA TYR A 401 -18.18 -42.77 -25.86
C TYR A 401 -17.14 -42.37 -24.79
N ARG A 402 -15.88 -42.80 -24.94
CA ARG A 402 -14.79 -42.42 -24.02
C ARG A 402 -14.36 -40.97 -24.21
N PHE A 403 -14.34 -40.44 -25.44
CA PHE A 403 -14.11 -39.01 -25.67
C PHE A 403 -15.30 -38.15 -25.22
N ILE A 404 -16.53 -38.64 -25.44
CA ILE A 404 -17.79 -38.04 -24.99
C ILE A 404 -17.83 -37.79 -23.47
N SER A 405 -17.13 -38.60 -22.67
CA SER A 405 -17.07 -38.47 -21.20
C SER A 405 -16.38 -37.19 -20.71
N LYS A 406 -15.50 -36.58 -21.50
CA LYS A 406 -14.87 -35.28 -21.17
C LYS A 406 -15.83 -34.17 -21.58
N LYS A 407 -16.41 -33.44 -20.62
CA LYS A 407 -17.29 -32.27 -20.89
C LYS A 407 -16.61 -31.35 -21.93
N PRO A 408 -17.11 -31.27 -23.19
CA PRO A 408 -16.50 -30.40 -24.19
C PRO A 408 -16.81 -28.94 -23.88
N SER A 409 -15.86 -28.06 -24.15
CA SER A 409 -16.04 -26.61 -24.02
C SER A 409 -17.08 -26.12 -25.03
N PRO A 410 -18.22 -25.50 -24.63
CA PRO A 410 -19.27 -25.02 -25.55
C PRO A 410 -18.82 -23.81 -26.38
N THR A 411 -17.94 -24.06 -27.34
CA THR A 411 -17.29 -23.09 -28.20
C THR A 411 -18.03 -23.08 -29.54
N PHE A 412 -18.61 -21.94 -29.92
CA PHE A 412 -19.40 -21.81 -31.15
C PHE A 412 -18.90 -20.62 -31.99
N GLU A 413 -19.27 -20.59 -33.27
CA GLU A 413 -18.91 -19.50 -34.17
C GLU A 413 -19.81 -18.27 -33.95
N LEU A 414 -19.20 -17.11 -33.75
CA LEU A 414 -19.96 -15.85 -33.59
C LEU A 414 -20.53 -15.41 -34.93
N SER A 415 -21.85 -15.23 -34.98
CA SER A 415 -22.57 -14.68 -36.13
C SER A 415 -21.97 -13.33 -36.57
N LYS A 416 -22.10 -12.98 -37.85
CA LYS A 416 -21.58 -11.71 -38.38
C LYS A 416 -22.54 -10.56 -38.08
N GLN A 417 -22.58 -10.16 -36.81
CA GLN A 417 -23.41 -9.10 -36.27
C GLN A 417 -22.61 -8.21 -35.32
N GLU A 418 -23.08 -6.98 -35.13
CA GLU A 418 -22.65 -6.08 -34.07
C GLU A 418 -23.73 -6.07 -32.99
N LEU A 419 -23.36 -6.28 -31.73
CA LEU A 419 -24.27 -6.31 -30.59
C LEU A 419 -23.74 -5.42 -29.47
N TYR A 420 -24.62 -4.65 -28.84
CA TYR A 420 -24.36 -4.01 -27.56
C TYR A 420 -25.26 -4.65 -26.50
N ALA A 421 -24.65 -5.40 -25.59
CA ALA A 421 -25.33 -5.93 -24.40
C ALA A 421 -24.97 -5.07 -23.19
N ARG A 422 -25.86 -4.99 -22.20
CA ARG A 422 -25.64 -4.28 -20.93
C ARG A 422 -26.37 -4.95 -19.76
N VAL A 423 -25.89 -4.69 -18.55
CA VAL A 423 -26.38 -5.25 -17.27
C VAL A 423 -26.24 -4.19 -16.17
N GLU A 424 -27.19 -4.15 -15.22
CA GLU A 424 -27.17 -3.27 -14.04
C GLU A 424 -26.22 -3.80 -12.95
N ALA A 425 -24.92 -3.49 -13.07
CA ALA A 425 -23.95 -3.77 -12.01
C ALA A 425 -24.15 -2.83 -10.80
N PRO A 426 -23.69 -3.16 -9.58
CA PRO A 426 -23.76 -2.30 -8.37
C PRO A 426 -23.14 -0.89 -8.52
N LYS A 427 -22.43 -0.65 -9.62
CA LYS A 427 -21.78 0.62 -9.97
C LYS A 427 -22.44 1.35 -11.14
N GLY A 428 -23.50 0.79 -11.73
CA GLY A 428 -24.19 1.27 -12.92
C GLY A 428 -24.06 0.35 -14.13
N GLU A 429 -24.39 0.88 -15.32
CA GLU A 429 -24.47 0.13 -16.58
C GLU A 429 -23.10 -0.41 -17.00
N LEU A 430 -22.94 -1.73 -16.87
CA LEU A 430 -21.80 -2.47 -17.40
C LEU A 430 -22.16 -3.02 -18.78
N GLY A 431 -21.51 -2.52 -19.83
CA GLY A 431 -21.81 -2.86 -21.22
C GLY A 431 -20.64 -3.51 -21.96
N ILE A 432 -20.97 -4.38 -22.93
CA ILE A 432 -20.03 -4.93 -23.91
C ILE A 432 -20.57 -4.65 -25.31
N PHE A 433 -19.76 -3.98 -26.13
CA PHE A 433 -19.95 -3.91 -27.58
C PHE A 433 -19.09 -4.99 -28.26
N LEU A 434 -19.77 -5.93 -28.93
CA LEU A 434 -19.23 -7.16 -29.49
C LEU A 434 -19.44 -7.16 -31.01
N ILE A 435 -18.39 -7.49 -31.77
CA ILE A 435 -18.50 -7.73 -33.22
C ILE A 435 -18.03 -9.16 -33.53
N GLY A 436 -18.91 -9.95 -34.13
CA GLY A 436 -18.57 -11.26 -34.69
C GLY A 436 -18.26 -11.21 -36.19
N ASP A 437 -17.45 -12.16 -36.67
CA ASP A 437 -17.05 -12.25 -38.09
C ASP A 437 -17.00 -13.70 -38.61
N LYS A 438 -18.01 -14.51 -38.25
CA LYS A 438 -18.07 -15.96 -38.54
C LYS A 438 -16.82 -16.70 -38.08
N GLY A 439 -16.42 -16.44 -36.84
CA GLY A 439 -15.23 -17.01 -36.24
C GLY A 439 -15.42 -17.26 -34.75
N VAL A 440 -14.55 -18.12 -34.21
CA VAL A 440 -14.54 -18.50 -32.78
C VAL A 440 -13.99 -17.37 -31.88
N PHE A 441 -13.29 -16.40 -32.47
CA PHE A 441 -12.75 -15.23 -31.78
C PHE A 441 -13.59 -13.98 -32.11
N PRO A 442 -13.86 -13.10 -31.14
CA PRO A 442 -14.53 -11.83 -31.41
C PRO A 442 -13.62 -10.93 -32.24
N TRP A 443 -14.14 -10.36 -33.33
CA TRP A 443 -13.39 -9.44 -34.20
C TRP A 443 -13.05 -8.14 -33.48
N ARG A 444 -14.01 -7.63 -32.70
CA ARG A 444 -13.83 -6.52 -31.77
C ARG A 444 -14.61 -6.77 -30.49
N TYR A 445 -14.01 -6.39 -29.37
CA TYR A 445 -14.59 -6.52 -28.04
C TYR A 445 -14.27 -5.24 -27.26
N LYS A 446 -15.28 -4.38 -27.07
CA LYS A 446 -15.14 -3.05 -26.46
C LYS A 446 -15.95 -3.00 -25.17
N ILE A 447 -15.29 -2.67 -24.06
CA ILE A 447 -15.90 -2.68 -22.72
C ILE A 447 -16.35 -1.25 -22.37
N ARG A 448 -17.57 -1.10 -21.85
CA ARG A 448 -18.09 0.12 -21.21
C ARG A 448 -18.19 -0.12 -19.70
N PRO A 449 -17.11 0.14 -18.93
CA PRO A 449 -17.15 0.04 -17.47
C PRO A 449 -17.82 1.31 -16.89
N PRO A 450 -18.81 1.19 -15.99
CA PRO A 450 -19.54 2.35 -15.48
C PRO A 450 -18.64 3.30 -14.67
N GLY A 451 -17.61 2.78 -14.02
CA GLY A 451 -16.66 3.57 -13.23
C GLY A 451 -15.85 4.59 -14.02
N PHE A 452 -15.50 4.28 -15.27
CA PHE A 452 -14.76 5.22 -16.12
C PHE A 452 -15.61 6.44 -16.49
N ILE A 453 -16.92 6.24 -16.65
CA ILE A 453 -17.88 7.30 -16.96
C ILE A 453 -18.23 8.08 -15.70
N ASN A 454 -18.50 7.38 -14.59
CA ASN A 454 -18.78 8.01 -13.29
C ASN A 454 -17.61 8.84 -12.75
N LEU A 455 -16.37 8.56 -13.16
CA LEU A 455 -15.19 9.36 -12.83
C LEU A 455 -14.97 10.56 -13.77
N GLN A 456 -15.64 10.61 -14.93
CA GLN A 456 -15.47 11.67 -15.93
C GLN A 456 -16.00 13.03 -15.44
N ILE A 457 -17.04 13.02 -14.58
CA ILE A 457 -17.65 14.22 -13.98
C ILE A 457 -16.88 14.75 -12.74
N LEU A 458 -15.91 13.99 -12.20
CA LEU A 458 -15.12 14.39 -11.01
C LEU A 458 -14.53 15.82 -11.10
N PRO A 459 -13.94 16.26 -12.24
CA PRO A 459 -13.40 17.62 -12.38
C PRO A 459 -14.43 18.74 -12.32
N GLN A 460 -15.73 18.43 -12.41
CA GLN A 460 -16.83 19.37 -12.26
C GLN A 460 -17.36 19.34 -10.83
N LEU A 461 -17.64 18.17 -10.26
CA LEU A 461 -18.17 18.02 -8.89
C LEU A 461 -17.25 18.58 -7.80
N VAL A 462 -15.94 18.45 -8.00
CA VAL A 462 -14.94 18.89 -7.03
C VAL A 462 -14.78 20.42 -7.00
N LYS A 463 -15.24 21.16 -8.02
CA LYS A 463 -15.00 22.61 -8.10
C LYS A 463 -15.78 23.39 -7.05
N ARG A 464 -15.05 24.24 -6.31
CA ARG A 464 -15.51 25.03 -5.14
C ARG A 464 -15.92 24.20 -3.92
N MET A 465 -15.63 22.89 -3.91
CA MET A 465 -15.64 22.08 -2.69
C MET A 465 -14.31 22.25 -1.93
N LYS A 466 -14.22 21.77 -0.68
CA LYS A 466 -12.97 21.67 0.07
C LYS A 466 -12.16 20.44 -0.33
N LEU A 467 -10.87 20.47 -0.05
CA LEU A 467 -9.97 19.31 -0.25
C LEU A 467 -10.45 18.02 0.44
N ALA A 468 -11.11 18.13 1.60
CA ALA A 468 -11.67 16.98 2.34
C ALA A 468 -12.90 16.35 1.65
N ASP A 469 -13.69 17.16 0.94
CA ASP A 469 -14.92 16.74 0.25
C ASP A 469 -14.61 15.92 -1.01
N ILE A 470 -13.40 16.05 -1.55
CA ILE A 470 -12.93 15.19 -2.66
C ILE A 470 -13.05 13.71 -2.27
N MET A 471 -12.83 13.36 -1.00
CA MET A 471 -12.89 11.95 -0.55
C MET A 471 -14.32 11.41 -0.63
N THR A 472 -15.30 12.18 -0.12
CA THR A 472 -16.72 11.81 -0.11
C THR A 472 -17.38 11.84 -1.50
N ILE A 473 -16.68 12.39 -2.50
CA ILE A 473 -17.04 12.34 -3.93
C ILE A 473 -16.31 11.19 -4.66
N LEU A 474 -15.08 10.84 -4.26
CA LEU A 474 -14.21 9.89 -4.98
C LEU A 474 -14.57 8.42 -4.80
N GLU A 475 -14.98 8.03 -3.59
CA GLU A 475 -14.99 6.64 -3.17
C GLU A 475 -16.13 5.83 -3.77
N VAL A 476 -16.00 5.48 -5.05
CA VAL A 476 -16.89 4.53 -5.73
C VAL A 476 -16.11 3.29 -6.22
N GLN A 477 -14.79 3.37 -6.53
CA GLN A 477 -14.03 2.23 -7.14
C GLN A 477 -12.51 2.09 -6.80
N ALA A 478 -12.23 1.40 -5.68
CA ALA A 478 -11.52 0.10 -5.59
C ALA A 478 -10.05 -0.13 -6.12
N ILE A 479 -9.15 -0.49 -5.16
CA ILE A 479 -7.81 -1.20 -5.07
C ILE A 479 -7.21 -1.96 -6.33
N ASN A 480 -5.96 -2.46 -6.48
CA ASN A 480 -4.77 -2.76 -5.64
C ASN A 480 -3.41 -2.80 -6.45
N SER A 481 -2.34 -3.42 -5.94
CA SER A 481 -0.91 -2.99 -6.09
C SER A 481 0.17 -4.00 -6.59
N PHE A 482 1.37 -3.47 -6.95
CA PHE A 482 2.74 -4.10 -7.03
C PHE A 482 3.00 -5.22 -8.09
N SER A 483 4.22 -5.63 -8.51
CA SER A 483 5.67 -5.25 -8.34
C SER A 483 6.48 -5.75 -9.59
N ARG A 484 7.84 -5.85 -9.76
CA ARG A 484 9.07 -5.70 -8.94
C ARG A 484 10.30 -5.22 -9.79
N LEU A 485 11.51 -5.85 -9.73
CA LEU A 485 12.79 -5.34 -10.29
C LEU A 485 13.83 -6.43 -10.70
N GLU A 486 14.80 -6.10 -11.59
CA GLU A 486 16.17 -6.68 -11.74
C GLU A 486 17.02 -5.76 -12.67
N SER A 487 18.36 -5.78 -12.80
CA SER A 487 19.41 -6.78 -12.48
C SER A 487 20.78 -6.11 -12.13
N LEU A 488 21.81 -6.88 -11.75
CA LEU A 488 23.13 -6.42 -11.23
C LEU A 488 24.34 -6.92 -12.04
N LYS A 489 25.47 -6.18 -12.05
CA LYS A 489 26.77 -6.77 -12.51
C LYS A 489 28.12 -6.19 -12.03
N GLU A 490 28.18 -5.16 -11.18
CA GLU A 490 29.46 -4.52 -10.78
C GLU A 490 30.03 -4.98 -9.41
N VAL A 491 29.39 -5.95 -8.77
CA VAL A 491 29.51 -6.24 -7.33
C VAL A 491 30.91 -6.74 -6.88
N TYR A 492 31.70 -7.33 -7.78
CA TYR A 492 32.83 -8.20 -7.38
C TYR A 492 34.03 -7.50 -6.72
N GLY A 493 34.28 -6.22 -7.03
CA GLY A 493 35.44 -5.49 -6.48
C GLY A 493 35.26 -5.03 -5.03
N ILE A 494 34.02 -4.79 -4.59
CA ILE A 494 33.72 -4.19 -3.29
C ILE A 494 33.80 -5.25 -2.17
N ILE A 495 33.42 -6.50 -2.47
CA ILE A 495 33.29 -7.62 -1.51
C ILE A 495 34.50 -7.77 -0.56
N TRP A 496 35.73 -7.60 -1.06
CA TRP A 496 36.94 -7.90 -0.29
C TRP A 496 37.33 -6.87 0.76
N VAL A 497 37.03 -5.59 0.55
CA VAL A 497 37.24 -4.54 1.59
C VAL A 497 36.19 -4.67 2.70
N LEU A 498 35.02 -5.22 2.38
CA LEU A 498 33.88 -5.29 3.30
C LEU A 498 34.07 -6.33 4.42
N ILE A 499 34.77 -7.44 4.21
CA ILE A 499 34.83 -8.58 5.15
C ILE A 499 35.14 -8.18 6.63
N PRO A 500 36.20 -7.41 6.95
CA PRO A 500 36.50 -7.02 8.33
C PRO A 500 35.50 -6.03 8.93
N ILE A 501 34.80 -5.24 8.10
CA ILE A 501 33.74 -4.31 8.52
C ILE A 501 32.42 -5.07 8.72
N PHE A 502 32.16 -6.07 7.88
CA PHE A 502 30.95 -6.89 7.93
C PHE A 502 30.91 -7.78 9.17
N THR A 503 32.03 -8.30 9.67
CA THR A 503 32.04 -9.15 10.88
C THR A 503 31.38 -8.49 12.11
N PRO A 504 31.78 -7.28 12.58
CA PRO A 504 31.11 -6.61 13.70
C PRO A 504 29.68 -6.16 13.35
N VAL A 505 29.44 -5.65 12.13
CA VAL A 505 28.10 -5.23 11.69
C VAL A 505 27.12 -6.42 11.64
N LEU A 506 27.58 -7.61 11.24
CA LEU A 506 26.81 -8.85 11.27
C LEU A 506 26.49 -9.27 12.70
N GLY A 507 27.45 -9.23 13.62
CA GLY A 507 27.21 -9.48 15.05
C GLY A 507 26.17 -8.54 15.65
N ILE A 508 26.30 -7.24 15.38
CA ILE A 508 25.37 -6.19 15.85
C ILE A 508 23.96 -6.39 15.27
N THR A 509 23.83 -6.65 13.96
CA THR A 509 22.52 -6.87 13.31
C THR A 509 21.86 -8.19 13.72
N ILE A 510 22.62 -9.26 13.96
CA ILE A 510 22.09 -10.48 14.59
C ILE A 510 21.56 -10.16 15.99
N GLY A 511 22.27 -9.33 16.78
CA GLY A 511 21.82 -8.89 18.09
C GLY A 511 20.46 -8.17 18.04
N VAL A 512 20.30 -7.22 17.12
CA VAL A 512 19.01 -6.53 16.90
C VAL A 512 17.90 -7.51 16.52
N LEU A 513 18.15 -8.48 15.64
CA LEU A 513 17.17 -9.51 15.26
C LEU A 513 16.75 -10.39 16.45
N VAL A 514 17.70 -10.75 17.33
CA VAL A 514 17.42 -11.50 18.57
C VAL A 514 16.55 -10.68 19.53
N ILE A 515 16.78 -9.37 19.67
CA ILE A 515 15.95 -8.50 20.54
C ILE A 515 14.52 -8.39 19.99
N VAL A 516 14.35 -8.20 18.67
CA VAL A 516 13.02 -8.15 18.02
C VAL A 516 12.25 -9.46 18.19
N TRP A 517 12.96 -10.60 18.23
CA TRP A 517 12.35 -11.90 18.52
C TRP A 517 12.00 -12.06 20.02
N LEU A 518 12.94 -11.76 20.93
CA LEU A 518 12.72 -11.82 22.37
C LEU A 518 11.56 -10.92 22.82
N GLU A 519 11.44 -9.71 22.27
CA GLU A 519 10.34 -8.80 22.60
C GLU A 519 8.98 -9.39 22.20
N ARG A 520 8.90 -10.16 21.11
CA ARG A 520 7.65 -10.80 20.69
C ARG A 520 7.27 -11.95 21.61
N GLU A 521 8.20 -12.83 21.94
CA GLU A 521 7.97 -13.94 22.90
C GLU A 521 7.59 -13.41 24.30
N ILE A 522 8.32 -12.41 24.82
CA ILE A 522 8.01 -11.79 26.12
C ILE A 522 6.64 -11.08 26.07
N SER A 523 6.32 -10.36 24.98
CA SER A 523 4.97 -9.77 24.82
C SER A 523 3.87 -10.82 24.79
N ALA A 524 4.13 -11.98 24.17
CA ALA A 524 3.16 -13.06 24.04
C ALA A 524 2.89 -13.72 25.40
N GLY A 525 3.94 -14.01 26.17
CA GLY A 525 3.82 -14.50 27.54
C GLY A 525 3.10 -13.53 28.48
N ILE A 526 3.42 -12.24 28.43
CA ILE A 526 2.75 -11.21 29.24
C ILE A 526 1.26 -11.07 28.87
N GLN A 527 0.93 -11.18 27.59
CA GLN A 527 -0.45 -11.10 27.07
C GLN A 527 -1.19 -12.44 27.07
N GLN A 528 -0.59 -13.51 27.60
CA GLN A 528 -1.13 -14.88 27.63
C GLN A 528 -1.60 -15.40 26.25
N ARG A 529 -0.93 -14.98 25.18
CA ARG A 529 -1.19 -15.41 23.79
C ARG A 529 -0.05 -16.28 23.26
N ILE A 530 -0.32 -17.03 22.19
CA ILE A 530 0.70 -17.79 21.45
C ILE A 530 1.63 -16.81 20.73
N GLY A 531 2.93 -17.13 20.70
CA GLY A 531 3.96 -16.36 20.00
C GLY A 531 3.91 -16.48 18.47
N PRO A 532 4.82 -15.81 17.75
CA PRO A 532 4.94 -15.91 16.29
C PRO A 532 5.44 -17.29 15.79
N GLU A 533 4.67 -18.37 15.90
CA GLU A 533 5.15 -19.73 15.55
C GLU A 533 5.31 -20.03 14.05
N TYR A 534 4.70 -19.24 13.15
CA TYR A 534 4.60 -19.57 11.72
C TYR A 534 5.89 -19.39 10.91
N ALA A 535 6.78 -18.47 11.30
CA ALA A 535 7.95 -18.08 10.50
C ALA A 535 9.21 -18.89 10.86
N GLY A 536 9.17 -20.18 10.56
CA GLY A 536 10.22 -21.13 10.94
C GLY A 536 10.15 -21.53 12.43
N PRO A 537 11.08 -22.38 12.91
CA PRO A 537 11.04 -22.88 14.28
C PRO A 537 11.05 -21.72 15.29
N LEU A 538 10.07 -21.70 16.19
CA LEU A 538 9.87 -20.65 17.20
C LEU A 538 9.86 -19.22 16.62
N GLY A 539 9.45 -19.03 15.36
CA GLY A 539 9.31 -17.69 14.77
C GLY A 539 10.59 -16.93 14.46
N ILE A 540 11.76 -17.59 14.56
CA ILE A 540 13.07 -16.92 14.48
C ILE A 540 13.26 -16.15 13.17
N LEU A 541 12.62 -16.57 12.06
CA LEU A 541 12.71 -15.88 10.77
C LEU A 541 11.76 -14.67 10.65
N GLN A 542 10.83 -14.44 11.58
CA GLN A 542 9.88 -13.33 11.50
C GLN A 542 10.59 -11.96 11.59
N ALA A 543 11.60 -11.82 12.46
CA ALA A 543 12.39 -10.59 12.56
C ALA A 543 13.13 -10.27 11.24
N LEU A 544 13.66 -11.31 10.57
CA LEU A 544 14.28 -11.19 9.26
C LEU A 544 13.26 -10.80 8.17
N ALA A 545 12.07 -11.39 8.20
CA ALA A 545 10.98 -11.08 7.29
C ALA A 545 10.54 -9.61 7.40
N ASP A 546 10.41 -9.07 8.62
CA ASP A 546 10.05 -7.66 8.82
C ASP A 546 11.19 -6.69 8.42
N GLY A 547 12.45 -7.04 8.69
CA GLY A 547 13.59 -6.26 8.21
C GLY A 547 13.68 -6.20 6.68
N THR A 548 13.47 -7.34 5.99
CA THR A 548 13.44 -7.36 4.52
C THR A 548 12.22 -6.64 3.95
N LYS A 549 11.05 -6.74 4.59
CA LYS A 549 9.83 -5.98 4.25
C LYS A 549 10.06 -4.47 4.28
N LEU A 550 10.80 -3.94 5.26
CA LEU A 550 11.16 -2.52 5.32
C LEU A 550 12.19 -2.11 4.25
N LEU A 551 13.18 -2.97 3.96
CA LEU A 551 14.15 -2.76 2.87
C LEU A 551 13.49 -2.72 1.47
N PHE A 552 12.42 -3.48 1.26
CA PHE A 552 11.67 -3.50 0.00
C PHE A 552 10.50 -2.49 -0.06
N LYS A 553 10.20 -1.78 1.03
CA LYS A 553 9.16 -0.73 1.07
C LYS A 553 9.73 0.60 0.53
N GLU A 554 8.92 1.35 -0.21
CA GLU A 554 9.34 2.57 -0.88
C GLU A 554 9.77 3.68 0.12
N ASN A 555 10.88 4.36 -0.21
CA ASN A 555 11.39 5.50 0.54
C ASN A 555 10.74 6.79 0.06
N LEU A 556 9.80 7.32 0.84
CA LEU A 556 9.18 8.62 0.56
C LEU A 556 10.13 9.77 0.91
N LEU A 557 9.95 10.90 0.22
CA LEU A 557 10.62 12.17 0.47
C LEU A 557 9.55 13.28 0.49
N PRO A 558 9.36 14.02 1.60
CA PRO A 558 8.39 15.10 1.67
C PRO A 558 8.80 16.22 0.72
N SER A 559 7.91 16.59 -0.21
CA SER A 559 8.18 17.56 -1.28
C SER A 559 8.42 18.99 -0.78
N ARG A 560 7.98 19.29 0.46
CA ARG A 560 8.23 20.55 1.18
C ARG A 560 9.33 20.45 2.23
N GLY A 561 9.84 19.25 2.50
CA GLY A 561 10.91 19.03 3.47
C GLY A 561 12.28 19.40 2.90
N ASP A 562 13.23 19.71 3.79
CA ASP A 562 14.63 19.78 3.39
C ASP A 562 15.12 18.36 3.12
N THR A 563 15.23 18.00 1.84
CA THR A 563 15.62 16.67 1.39
C THR A 563 17.00 16.21 1.90
N ARG A 564 17.88 17.15 2.30
CA ARG A 564 19.17 16.83 2.93
C ARG A 564 18.95 16.51 4.40
N LEU A 565 18.35 17.42 5.18
CA LEU A 565 18.10 17.20 6.62
C LEU A 565 17.24 15.94 6.85
N PHE A 566 16.18 15.78 6.07
CA PHE A 566 15.29 14.61 6.12
C PHE A 566 15.97 13.29 5.74
N SER A 567 17.02 13.31 4.90
CA SER A 567 17.79 12.11 4.56
C SER A 567 18.94 11.82 5.53
N ILE A 568 19.51 12.87 6.12
CA ILE A 568 20.65 12.79 7.03
C ILE A 568 20.21 12.47 8.46
N GLY A 569 19.07 13.00 8.94
CA GLY A 569 18.59 12.83 10.32
C GLY A 569 18.53 11.38 10.84
N PRO A 570 17.86 10.43 10.15
CA PRO A 570 17.84 9.02 10.55
C PRO A 570 19.23 8.38 10.52
N SER A 571 20.08 8.82 9.59
CA SER A 571 21.45 8.34 9.47
C SER A 571 22.33 8.85 10.62
N ILE A 572 22.17 10.10 11.06
CA ILE A 572 22.87 10.63 12.24
C ILE A 572 22.48 9.84 13.49
N ALA A 573 21.19 9.59 13.72
CA ALA A 573 20.73 8.83 14.88
C ALA A 573 21.28 7.39 14.91
N VAL A 574 21.33 6.71 13.76
CA VAL A 574 21.97 5.38 13.69
C VAL A 574 23.49 5.45 13.81
N ILE A 575 24.14 6.46 13.21
CA ILE A 575 25.61 6.58 13.22
C ILE A 575 26.12 6.91 14.62
N SER A 576 25.48 7.80 15.40
CA SER A 576 25.89 8.06 16.78
C SER A 576 25.82 6.78 17.62
N ILE A 577 24.71 6.05 17.56
CA ILE A 577 24.55 4.81 18.33
C ILE A 577 25.55 3.74 17.85
N LEU A 578 25.81 3.60 16.54
CA LEU A 578 26.86 2.71 16.02
C LEU A 578 28.28 3.12 16.43
N LEU A 579 28.56 4.41 16.61
CA LEU A 579 29.85 4.89 17.10
C LEU A 579 30.05 4.59 18.60
N SER A 580 28.99 4.51 19.40
CA SER A 580 29.11 4.13 20.82
C SER A 580 29.67 2.71 21.01
N TYR A 581 29.33 1.77 20.11
CA TYR A 581 29.88 0.41 20.11
C TYR A 581 31.40 0.35 19.98
N LEU A 582 32.06 1.41 19.46
CA LEU A 582 33.52 1.47 19.40
C LEU A 582 34.18 1.34 20.78
N VAL A 583 33.45 1.76 21.82
CA VAL A 583 33.97 2.03 23.16
C VAL A 583 33.55 0.97 24.18
N ILE A 584 32.64 0.05 23.80
CA ILE A 584 32.15 -1.00 24.69
C ILE A 584 33.21 -2.11 24.84
N PRO A 585 33.64 -2.46 26.07
CA PRO A 585 34.60 -3.53 26.29
C PRO A 585 33.91 -4.90 26.33
N PHE A 586 34.03 -5.67 25.25
CA PHE A 586 33.42 -7.00 25.13
C PHE A 586 34.22 -8.10 25.87
N GLY A 587 35.46 -7.82 26.24
CA GLY A 587 36.33 -8.69 27.03
C GLY A 587 37.69 -8.05 27.35
N TYR A 588 38.57 -8.78 28.02
CA TYR A 588 39.89 -8.28 28.40
C TYR A 588 40.72 -7.87 27.16
N ARG A 589 41.02 -6.56 27.04
CA ARG A 589 41.65 -5.92 25.86
C ARG A 589 40.89 -6.10 24.54
N LEU A 590 39.57 -6.30 24.60
CA LEU A 590 38.68 -6.36 23.45
C LEU A 590 37.71 -5.18 23.45
N VAL A 591 38.27 -4.04 23.07
CA VAL A 591 37.57 -2.78 22.75
C VAL A 591 37.93 -2.45 21.30
N LEU A 592 37.01 -1.91 20.51
CA LEU A 592 37.29 -1.55 19.10
C LEU A 592 38.17 -0.28 19.02
N ALA A 593 38.05 0.63 19.99
CA ALA A 593 38.99 1.73 20.24
C ALA A 593 39.27 1.83 21.76
N ASP A 594 40.48 1.49 22.17
CA ASP A 594 40.92 1.62 23.57
C ASP A 594 41.19 3.10 23.89
N LEU A 595 40.30 3.73 24.65
CA LEU A 595 40.26 5.16 24.91
C LEU A 595 40.01 5.41 26.41
N SER A 596 40.96 6.06 27.08
CA SER A 596 40.93 6.32 28.53
C SER A 596 39.75 7.18 29.01
N ILE A 597 39.05 7.85 28.08
CA ILE A 597 37.90 8.73 28.33
C ILE A 597 36.58 8.03 27.91
N GLY A 598 36.62 6.70 27.72
CA GLY A 598 35.61 5.95 26.96
C GLY A 598 34.14 6.20 27.34
N VAL A 599 33.77 6.10 28.61
CA VAL A 599 32.35 6.27 29.01
C VAL A 599 31.86 7.70 28.81
N PHE A 600 32.74 8.70 28.91
CA PHE A 600 32.43 10.09 28.56
C PHE A 600 32.36 10.32 27.04
N LEU A 601 33.11 9.55 26.24
CA LEU A 601 32.98 9.58 24.79
C LEU A 601 31.64 8.97 24.33
N TRP A 602 31.14 7.91 24.99
CA TRP A 602 29.77 7.44 24.73
C TRP A 602 28.76 8.55 24.97
N ILE A 603 28.84 9.25 26.09
CA ILE A 603 27.95 10.39 26.41
C ILE A 603 28.08 11.51 25.36
N ALA A 604 29.29 11.92 25.00
CA ALA A 604 29.51 12.94 23.97
C ALA A 604 29.00 12.52 22.57
N ILE A 605 28.83 11.21 22.34
CA ILE A 605 28.23 10.65 21.12
C ILE A 605 26.71 10.51 21.25
N SER A 606 26.15 10.16 22.43
CA SER A 606 24.69 10.12 22.66
C SER A 606 24.09 11.51 22.46
N SER A 607 24.79 12.58 22.86
CA SER A 607 24.35 13.97 22.66
C SER A 607 24.13 14.37 21.19
N ILE A 608 24.65 13.57 20.24
CA ILE A 608 24.44 13.76 18.80
C ILE A 608 23.10 13.14 18.34
N ALA A 609 22.58 12.12 19.04
CA ALA A 609 21.31 11.48 18.68
C ALA A 609 20.11 12.45 18.74
N PRO A 610 19.90 13.28 19.79
CA PRO A 610 18.86 14.31 19.82
C PRO A 610 18.88 15.27 18.63
N VAL A 611 20.08 15.61 18.13
CA VAL A 611 20.24 16.45 16.94
C VAL A 611 19.74 15.71 15.70
N GLY A 612 20.01 14.41 15.57
CA GLY A 612 19.43 13.55 14.53
C GLY A 612 17.90 13.49 14.58
N LEU A 613 17.31 13.34 15.77
CA LEU A 613 15.85 13.31 15.96
C LEU A 613 15.19 14.67 15.62
N LEU A 614 15.76 15.78 16.10
CA LEU A 614 15.28 17.13 15.82
C LEU A 614 15.46 17.50 14.34
N MET A 615 16.58 17.14 13.70
CA MET A 615 16.78 17.30 12.26
C MET A 615 15.79 16.48 11.43
N SER A 616 15.35 15.32 11.93
CA SER A 616 14.36 14.48 11.26
C SER A 616 12.97 15.11 11.34
N GLY A 617 12.57 15.55 12.53
CA GLY A 617 11.32 16.29 12.75
C GLY A 617 11.26 17.60 11.95
N TYR A 618 12.31 18.43 12.01
CA TYR A 618 12.39 19.70 11.27
C TYR A 618 12.51 19.49 9.75
N GLY A 619 13.38 18.57 9.31
CA GLY A 619 13.60 18.28 7.89
C GLY A 619 12.36 17.75 7.17
N SER A 620 11.41 17.17 7.90
CA SER A 620 10.10 16.77 7.37
C SER A 620 9.24 17.93 6.87
N ASN A 621 9.39 19.13 7.46
CA ASN A 621 8.50 20.28 7.33
C ASN A 621 7.01 19.98 7.68
N ASN A 622 6.76 18.98 8.53
CA ASN A 622 5.48 18.74 9.20
C ASN A 622 5.54 19.26 10.65
N LYS A 623 4.53 20.03 11.06
CA LYS A 623 4.44 20.59 12.42
C LYS A 623 4.34 19.51 13.51
N TYR A 624 3.63 18.41 13.24
CA TYR A 624 3.50 17.29 14.18
C TYR A 624 4.84 16.59 14.40
N SER A 625 5.55 16.26 13.32
CA SER A 625 6.86 15.63 13.43
C SER A 625 7.94 16.57 13.97
N PHE A 626 7.84 17.88 13.76
CA PHE A 626 8.67 18.86 14.43
C PHE A 626 8.39 18.94 15.94
N LEU A 627 7.12 18.94 16.37
CA LEU A 627 6.76 18.86 17.79
C LEU A 627 7.22 17.53 18.43
N GLY A 628 7.10 16.42 17.71
CA GLY A 628 7.62 15.12 18.12
C GLY A 628 9.14 15.14 18.30
N GLY A 629 9.88 15.69 17.33
CA GLY A 629 11.33 15.84 17.41
C GLY A 629 11.80 16.78 18.53
N LEU A 630 11.07 17.88 18.77
CA LEU A 630 11.32 18.78 19.90
C LEU A 630 11.08 18.09 21.25
N ARG A 631 9.99 17.33 21.41
CA ARG A 631 9.71 16.60 22.66
C ARG A 631 10.72 15.48 22.88
N ALA A 632 11.05 14.70 21.86
CA ALA A 632 12.07 13.63 21.90
C ALA A 632 13.44 14.18 22.32
N ALA A 633 13.91 15.25 21.67
CA ALA A 633 15.16 15.91 22.03
C ALA A 633 15.12 16.47 23.46
N ALA A 634 14.02 17.13 23.87
CA ALA A 634 13.85 17.63 25.23
C ALA A 634 13.86 16.51 26.28
N GLN A 635 13.22 15.37 26.00
CA GLN A 635 13.30 14.17 26.84
C GLN A 635 14.75 13.70 26.97
N SER A 636 15.41 13.37 25.86
CA SER A 636 16.75 12.79 25.89
C SER A 636 17.75 13.67 26.68
N ILE A 637 17.77 14.98 26.42
CA ILE A 637 18.60 15.95 27.16
C ILE A 637 18.27 15.97 28.67
N SER A 638 17.00 15.79 29.05
CA SER A 638 16.56 15.79 30.46
C SER A 638 17.06 14.59 31.26
N TYR A 639 17.36 13.47 30.60
CA TYR A 639 17.82 12.22 31.24
C TYR A 639 19.32 11.95 31.03
N GLU A 640 19.91 12.46 29.95
CA GLU A 640 21.35 12.40 29.68
C GLU A 640 22.18 13.08 30.80
N ILE A 641 21.66 14.14 31.42
CA ILE A 641 22.33 14.82 32.54
C ILE A 641 22.38 13.94 33.82
N PRO A 642 21.25 13.40 34.35
CA PRO A 642 21.27 12.39 35.41
C PRO A 642 22.14 11.17 35.09
N LEU A 643 22.07 10.66 33.85
CA LEU A 643 22.87 9.52 33.37
C LEU A 643 24.37 9.81 33.49
N THR A 644 24.81 10.98 33.04
CA THR A 644 26.21 11.47 33.10
C THR A 644 26.72 11.58 34.54
N LEU A 645 25.89 12.08 35.45
CA LEU A 645 26.23 12.22 36.87
C LEU A 645 26.36 10.85 37.56
N CYS A 646 25.49 9.89 37.22
CA CYS A 646 25.60 8.52 37.69
C CYS A 646 26.86 7.82 37.14
N VAL A 647 27.15 7.93 35.83
CA VAL A 647 28.40 7.43 35.22
C VAL A 647 29.62 7.98 35.97
N SER A 648 29.66 9.30 36.19
CA SER A 648 30.78 9.97 36.87
C SER A 648 31.03 9.40 38.26
N SER A 649 29.99 8.99 39.00
CA SER A 649 30.14 8.34 40.31
C SER A 649 30.64 6.88 40.27
N THR A 650 30.70 6.24 39.10
CA THR A 650 31.08 4.81 38.99
C THR A 650 32.52 4.55 38.54
N VAL A 651 33.18 5.51 37.87
CA VAL A 651 34.41 5.27 37.07
C VAL A 651 35.51 4.59 37.88
N ASP A 652 35.85 5.13 39.05
CA ASP A 652 36.94 4.61 39.90
C ASP A 652 36.60 3.26 40.58
N ILE A 653 35.35 2.81 40.52
CA ILE A 653 34.86 1.63 41.26
C ILE A 653 34.82 0.39 40.36
N VAL A 654 34.83 0.54 39.04
CA VAL A 654 34.78 -0.59 38.08
C VAL A 654 35.93 -1.56 38.28
N GLU A 655 37.16 -1.07 38.49
CA GLU A 655 38.33 -1.94 38.71
C GLU A 655 38.20 -2.77 40.01
N ALA A 656 37.55 -2.22 41.04
CA ALA A 656 37.32 -2.91 42.32
C ALA A 656 36.30 -4.05 42.24
N GLN A 657 35.46 -4.13 41.19
CA GLN A 657 34.49 -5.22 41.00
C GLN A 657 35.18 -6.57 40.75
N SER A 658 36.38 -6.54 40.16
CA SER A 658 37.17 -7.74 39.84
C SER A 658 37.53 -8.57 41.08
N LYS A 659 37.62 -7.96 42.26
CA LYS A 659 38.19 -8.56 43.48
C LYS A 659 37.20 -9.32 44.36
N TYR A 660 35.88 -9.12 44.19
CA TYR A 660 34.86 -9.58 45.15
C TYR A 660 33.65 -10.32 44.54
N GLY A 661 33.69 -10.64 43.24
CA GLY A 661 32.63 -11.43 42.58
C GLY A 661 31.25 -10.79 42.65
N PHE A 662 30.20 -11.60 42.82
CA PHE A 662 28.79 -11.15 42.88
C PHE A 662 28.51 -10.06 43.94
N TRP A 663 29.13 -10.17 45.12
CA TRP A 663 29.00 -9.17 46.19
C TRP A 663 29.88 -7.92 45.95
N GLY A 664 30.75 -7.95 44.94
CA GLY A 664 31.55 -6.81 44.49
C GLY A 664 30.86 -5.87 43.49
N TRP A 665 29.68 -6.25 42.98
CA TRP A 665 28.96 -5.51 41.94
C TRP A 665 28.47 -4.13 42.39
N ASN A 666 28.57 -3.10 41.53
CA ASN A 666 28.12 -1.74 41.86
C ASN A 666 26.60 -1.67 42.12
N LEU A 667 25.81 -2.64 41.64
CA LEU A 667 24.41 -2.83 42.02
C LEU A 667 24.18 -2.73 43.54
N TRP A 668 25.07 -3.31 44.34
CA TRP A 668 24.98 -3.31 45.81
C TRP A 668 25.66 -2.09 46.46
N ARG A 669 26.67 -1.52 45.80
CA ARG A 669 27.48 -0.40 46.33
C ARG A 669 26.85 0.97 46.05
N GLN A 670 26.12 1.11 44.94
CA GLN A 670 25.45 2.32 44.51
C GLN A 670 24.04 2.02 43.98
N PRO A 671 23.13 1.50 44.82
CA PRO A 671 21.76 1.17 44.38
C PRO A 671 20.99 2.41 43.90
N ILE A 672 21.23 3.59 44.49
CA ILE A 672 20.64 4.86 44.05
C ILE A 672 21.15 5.23 42.65
N GLY A 673 22.47 5.23 42.44
CA GLY A 673 23.08 5.45 41.13
C GLY A 673 22.60 4.45 40.07
N PHE A 674 22.48 3.17 40.41
CA PHE A 674 21.93 2.13 39.53
C PHE A 674 20.48 2.43 39.13
N LEU A 675 19.60 2.76 40.08
CA LEU A 675 18.19 3.04 39.79
C LEU A 675 18.02 4.31 38.93
N VAL A 676 18.80 5.36 39.18
CA VAL A 676 18.76 6.57 38.33
C VAL A 676 19.33 6.29 36.94
N PHE A 677 20.41 5.52 36.83
CA PHE A 677 20.97 5.10 35.54
C PHE A 677 19.97 4.22 34.75
N LEU A 678 19.28 3.29 35.41
CA LEU A 678 18.25 2.44 34.82
C LEU A 678 17.09 3.26 34.27
N ILE A 679 16.51 4.17 35.07
CA ILE A 679 15.39 5.00 34.64
C ILE A 679 15.82 5.96 33.51
N SER A 680 17.03 6.50 33.58
CA SER A 680 17.53 7.45 32.58
C SER A 680 17.86 6.78 31.25
N SER A 681 18.44 5.59 31.27
CA SER A 681 18.70 4.81 30.04
C SER A 681 17.42 4.25 29.41
N LEU A 682 16.39 3.89 30.21
CA LEU A 682 15.05 3.57 29.68
C LEU A 682 14.44 4.75 28.90
N ALA A 683 14.58 5.97 29.44
CA ALA A 683 14.11 7.20 28.78
C ALA A 683 14.96 7.60 27.56
N GLU A 684 16.27 7.34 27.58
CA GLU A 684 17.19 7.50 26.44
C GLU A 684 16.89 6.52 25.29
N CYS A 685 16.36 5.33 25.62
CA CYS A 685 15.90 4.35 24.64
C CYS A 685 14.50 4.65 24.06
N GLU A 686 13.86 5.74 24.48
CA GLU A 686 12.50 6.16 24.09
C GLU A 686 11.44 5.07 24.27
N ARG A 687 11.57 4.21 25.30
CA ARG A 687 10.66 3.07 25.54
C ARG A 687 9.64 3.34 26.64
N LEU A 688 8.46 2.73 26.53
CA LEU A 688 7.38 2.79 27.52
C LEU A 688 7.92 2.43 28.92
N PRO A 689 7.63 3.25 29.96
CA PRO A 689 6.61 4.30 30.02
C PRO A 689 7.01 5.68 29.43
N PHE A 690 8.22 5.82 28.88
CA PHE A 690 8.83 7.05 28.35
C PHE A 690 8.81 7.12 26.80
N ASP A 691 7.77 6.58 26.16
CA ASP A 691 7.67 6.52 24.69
C ASP A 691 6.90 7.72 24.14
N LEU A 692 7.65 8.65 23.50
CA LEU A 692 7.09 9.77 22.74
C LEU A 692 6.91 9.47 21.24
N PRO A 693 7.75 8.66 20.58
CA PRO A 693 7.54 8.30 19.18
C PRO A 693 6.23 7.53 18.94
N GLU A 694 5.94 6.48 19.70
CA GLU A 694 4.74 5.64 19.51
C GLU A 694 3.45 6.28 20.09
N ALA A 695 3.47 7.58 20.44
CA ALA A 695 2.33 8.34 20.94
C ALA A 695 1.33 8.69 19.82
N GLU A 696 0.74 7.68 19.19
CA GLU A 696 -0.25 7.81 18.11
C GLU A 696 -1.42 8.75 18.47
N GLU A 697 -1.88 8.71 19.71
CA GLU A 697 -2.98 9.53 20.26
C GLU A 697 -2.65 11.03 20.41
N GLU A 698 -1.37 11.41 20.54
CA GLU A 698 -0.96 12.81 20.71
C GLU A 698 -0.28 13.41 19.47
N LEU A 699 0.60 12.65 18.80
CA LEU A 699 1.51 13.18 17.77
C LEU A 699 1.75 12.24 16.58
N VAL A 700 0.96 11.18 16.40
CA VAL A 700 0.94 10.31 15.20
C VAL A 700 2.36 9.88 14.76
N ALA A 701 2.95 8.92 15.47
CA ALA A 701 4.33 8.45 15.27
C ALA A 701 5.45 9.48 15.54
N GLY A 702 5.15 10.64 16.14
CA GLY A 702 6.15 11.60 16.62
C GLY A 702 7.06 12.13 15.50
N TYR A 703 8.38 12.11 15.67
CA TYR A 703 9.30 12.53 14.59
C TYR A 703 9.33 11.55 13.39
N GLN A 704 8.69 10.39 13.49
CA GLN A 704 8.73 9.33 12.47
C GLN A 704 7.60 9.41 11.44
N THR A 705 6.58 10.27 11.60
CA THR A 705 5.33 10.30 10.80
C THR A 705 5.56 10.27 9.28
N GLU A 706 6.47 11.11 8.77
CA GLU A 706 6.73 11.27 7.34
C GLU A 706 7.69 10.20 6.76
N TYR A 707 8.20 9.30 7.60
CA TYR A 707 9.23 8.34 7.22
C TYR A 707 8.65 7.00 6.72
N SER A 708 9.21 6.51 5.61
CA SER A 708 8.85 5.21 5.02
C SER A 708 10.11 4.42 4.63
N GLY A 709 9.91 3.16 4.25
CA GLY A 709 10.94 2.27 3.73
C GLY A 709 12.07 2.02 4.74
N ILE A 710 13.30 2.00 4.24
CA ILE A 710 14.47 1.79 5.08
C ILE A 710 14.71 2.97 6.04
N LYS A 711 14.29 4.20 5.71
CA LYS A 711 14.49 5.35 6.62
C LYS A 711 13.67 5.24 7.91
N PHE A 712 12.45 4.74 7.81
CA PHE A 712 11.64 4.36 8.97
C PHE A 712 12.31 3.20 9.74
N GLY A 713 12.78 2.19 9.01
CA GLY A 713 13.54 1.07 9.57
C GLY A 713 14.82 1.49 10.33
N LEU A 714 15.49 2.59 9.92
CA LEU A 714 16.65 3.11 10.62
C LEU A 714 16.32 3.60 12.03
N PHE A 715 15.14 4.17 12.31
CA PHE A 715 14.75 4.55 13.68
C PHE A 715 14.42 3.33 14.56
N TYR A 716 13.79 2.30 13.99
CA TYR A 716 13.59 1.04 14.72
C TYR A 716 14.93 0.37 15.02
N VAL A 717 15.84 0.30 14.04
CA VAL A 717 17.20 -0.20 14.26
C VAL A 717 17.94 0.66 15.29
N ALA A 718 17.84 2.00 15.24
CA ALA A 718 18.41 2.90 16.25
C ALA A 718 17.92 2.56 17.67
N SER A 719 16.61 2.46 17.91
CA SER A 719 16.08 2.19 19.25
C SER A 719 16.46 0.80 19.79
N TYR A 720 16.51 -0.25 18.96
CA TYR A 720 17.02 -1.57 19.39
C TYR A 720 18.54 -1.58 19.59
N LEU A 721 19.30 -0.82 18.79
CA LEU A 721 20.73 -0.63 19.01
C LEU A 721 20.99 0.11 20.34
N ASN A 722 20.28 1.20 20.63
CA ASN A 722 20.48 1.94 21.88
C ASN A 722 20.12 1.06 23.08
N LEU A 723 19.00 0.33 23.01
CA LEU A 723 18.58 -0.60 24.04
C LEU A 723 19.65 -1.69 24.32
N LEU A 724 20.35 -2.17 23.29
CA LEU A 724 21.48 -3.10 23.45
C LEU A 724 22.73 -2.40 24.02
N VAL A 725 23.06 -1.19 23.58
CA VAL A 725 24.16 -0.35 24.10
C VAL A 725 23.98 -0.07 25.59
N SER A 726 22.83 0.48 25.99
CA SER A 726 22.54 0.78 27.40
C SER A 726 22.56 -0.49 28.26
N SER A 727 22.05 -1.62 27.75
CA SER A 727 22.08 -2.91 28.45
C SER A 727 23.51 -3.48 28.60
N LEU A 728 24.39 -3.25 27.60
CA LEU A 728 25.81 -3.56 27.68
C LEU A 728 26.50 -2.66 28.73
N PHE A 729 26.20 -1.37 28.76
CA PHE A 729 26.73 -0.46 29.79
C PHE A 729 26.23 -0.82 31.21
N VAL A 730 24.97 -1.21 31.42
CA VAL A 730 24.52 -1.78 32.70
C VAL A 730 25.34 -3.02 33.06
N THR A 731 25.55 -3.92 32.09
CA THR A 731 26.27 -5.17 32.31
C THR A 731 27.74 -4.94 32.68
N VAL A 732 28.41 -3.96 32.06
CA VAL A 732 29.80 -3.59 32.33
C VAL A 732 29.94 -2.80 33.63
N LEU A 733 29.14 -1.75 33.83
CA LEU A 733 29.28 -0.81 34.96
C LEU A 733 28.70 -1.36 36.27
N TYR A 734 27.63 -2.17 36.22
CA TYR A 734 26.90 -2.62 37.43
C TYR A 734 26.91 -4.13 37.67
N LEU A 735 27.08 -4.98 36.63
CA LEU A 735 27.02 -6.45 36.74
C LEU A 735 28.37 -7.16 36.52
N GLY A 736 29.50 -6.45 36.64
CA GLY A 736 30.84 -7.05 36.61
C GLY A 736 31.30 -7.59 35.25
N GLY A 737 30.67 -7.17 34.14
CA GLY A 737 31.11 -7.46 32.77
C GLY A 737 31.34 -8.95 32.50
N TRP A 738 32.53 -9.29 32.00
CA TRP A 738 32.95 -10.66 31.63
C TRP A 738 33.24 -11.59 32.83
N ASN A 739 33.24 -11.09 34.07
CA ASN A 739 33.55 -11.92 35.23
C ASN A 739 32.38 -12.85 35.59
N LEU A 740 32.69 -14.13 35.78
CA LEU A 740 31.74 -15.16 36.19
C LEU A 740 31.38 -14.98 37.67
N SER A 741 30.09 -14.99 38.03
CA SER A 741 29.60 -14.60 39.36
C SER A 741 29.93 -15.57 40.52
N ILE A 742 30.70 -16.64 40.26
CA ILE A 742 30.95 -17.74 41.19
C ILE A 742 32.30 -17.51 41.89
N PRO A 743 32.38 -17.39 43.24
CA PRO A 743 33.56 -16.82 43.92
C PRO A 743 34.88 -17.62 43.90
N TYR A 744 34.98 -18.75 43.20
CA TYR A 744 36.07 -19.73 43.38
C TYR A 744 36.70 -20.29 42.09
N ILE A 745 36.43 -19.74 40.90
CA ILE A 745 37.07 -20.17 39.64
C ILE A 745 37.68 -18.96 38.91
N PRO A 746 39.00 -18.70 39.04
CA PRO A 746 39.70 -17.72 38.22
C PRO A 746 39.88 -18.25 36.79
N VAL A 747 38.85 -18.07 35.96
CA VAL A 747 38.83 -18.50 34.55
C VAL A 747 40.09 -18.08 33.74
N PRO A 748 40.74 -16.91 33.96
CA PRO A 748 41.94 -16.54 33.20
C PRO A 748 43.09 -17.55 33.30
N GLU A 749 43.33 -18.13 34.49
CA GLU A 749 44.54 -18.94 34.75
C GLU A 749 44.46 -20.33 34.10
N LEU A 750 43.25 -20.88 33.91
CA LEU A 750 43.07 -22.23 33.37
C LEU A 750 43.34 -22.33 31.85
N PHE A 751 43.27 -21.22 31.12
CA PHE A 751 43.23 -21.21 29.65
C PHE A 751 44.42 -20.53 28.96
N ASP A 752 45.30 -19.81 29.66
CA ASP A 752 46.32 -18.99 29.01
C ASP A 752 47.56 -19.77 28.49
N ILE A 753 47.59 -21.09 28.71
CA ILE A 753 48.71 -21.99 28.36
C ILE A 753 48.89 -22.16 26.82
N THR A 754 47.87 -21.88 26.01
CA THR A 754 48.00 -21.99 24.53
C THR A 754 47.24 -20.88 23.76
N LYS A 755 47.68 -20.60 22.52
CA LYS A 755 46.96 -19.70 21.60
C LYS A 755 45.49 -20.08 21.38
N ARG A 756 45.14 -21.38 21.41
CA ARG A 756 43.73 -21.82 21.34
C ARG A 756 42.98 -21.51 22.63
N GLY A 757 43.59 -21.78 23.80
CA GLY A 757 43.00 -21.48 25.10
C GLY A 757 42.68 -20.00 25.29
N ARG A 758 43.59 -19.08 24.89
CA ARG A 758 43.32 -17.64 24.93
C ARG A 758 42.11 -17.23 24.07
N VAL A 759 41.99 -17.74 22.85
CA VAL A 759 40.80 -17.50 21.98
C VAL A 759 39.52 -18.07 22.62
N PHE A 760 39.61 -19.25 23.26
CA PHE A 760 38.48 -19.87 23.94
C PHE A 760 38.02 -19.08 25.18
N GLY A 761 38.95 -18.62 26.01
CA GLY A 761 38.67 -17.73 27.15
C GLY A 761 38.06 -16.39 26.72
N THR A 762 38.54 -15.81 25.62
CA THR A 762 37.92 -14.65 24.98
C THR A 762 36.47 -14.91 24.57
N ILE A 763 36.19 -16.03 23.89
CA ILE A 763 34.82 -16.40 23.48
C ILE A 763 33.90 -16.59 24.69
N ILE A 764 34.39 -17.20 25.77
CA ILE A 764 33.65 -17.35 27.04
C ILE A 764 33.35 -15.99 27.66
N GLY A 765 34.31 -15.06 27.69
CA GLY A 765 34.10 -13.69 28.22
C GLY A 765 33.01 -12.92 27.46
N ILE A 766 33.01 -13.02 26.12
CA ILE A 766 31.99 -12.43 25.24
C ILE A 766 30.63 -13.11 25.46
N PHE A 767 30.60 -14.43 25.64
CA PHE A 767 29.36 -15.15 25.93
C PHE A 767 28.76 -14.73 27.29
N ILE A 768 29.59 -14.53 28.32
CA ILE A 768 29.15 -14.10 29.66
C ILE A 768 28.59 -12.67 29.63
N THR A 769 29.25 -11.72 28.94
CA THR A 769 28.73 -10.35 28.81
C THR A 769 27.41 -10.33 28.06
N LEU A 770 27.31 -11.03 26.91
CA LEU A 770 26.07 -11.11 26.15
C LEU A 770 24.96 -11.82 26.92
N ALA A 771 25.23 -12.93 27.61
CA ALA A 771 24.22 -13.66 28.39
C ALA A 771 23.64 -12.81 29.54
N LYS A 772 24.48 -12.07 30.29
CA LYS A 772 24.01 -11.09 31.28
C LYS A 772 23.18 -9.98 30.64
N THR A 773 23.61 -9.48 29.48
CA THR A 773 22.91 -8.43 28.72
C THR A 773 21.53 -8.88 28.27
N TYR A 774 21.39 -10.08 27.69
CA TYR A 774 20.08 -10.62 27.27
C TYR A 774 19.16 -11.00 28.44
N LEU A 775 19.72 -11.42 29.59
CA LEU A 775 18.95 -11.59 30.82
C LEU A 775 18.43 -10.24 31.33
N PHE A 776 19.29 -9.23 31.39
CA PHE A 776 18.90 -7.87 31.78
C PHE A 776 17.84 -7.28 30.84
N LEU A 777 17.94 -7.51 29.52
CA LEU A 777 16.98 -7.07 28.51
C LEU A 777 15.54 -7.57 28.73
N PHE A 778 15.32 -8.62 29.54
CA PHE A 778 13.98 -8.99 29.99
C PHE A 778 13.28 -7.84 30.75
N ILE A 779 14.02 -7.06 31.55
CA ILE A 779 13.47 -5.97 32.37
C ILE A 779 12.88 -4.82 31.51
N PRO A 780 13.62 -4.15 30.59
CA PRO A 780 13.07 -3.08 29.78
C PRO A 780 11.91 -3.54 28.88
N ILE A 781 11.97 -4.78 28.37
CA ILE A 781 10.89 -5.37 27.56
C ILE A 781 9.66 -5.62 28.44
N ALA A 782 9.81 -6.18 29.65
CA ALA A 782 8.70 -6.41 30.56
C ALA A 782 8.07 -5.10 31.04
N THR A 783 8.85 -4.05 31.33
CA THR A 783 8.30 -2.72 31.67
C THR A 783 7.50 -2.11 30.53
N ARG A 784 7.94 -2.33 29.27
CA ARG A 784 7.23 -1.82 28.08
C ARG A 784 5.80 -2.34 27.99
N TRP A 785 5.58 -3.61 28.34
CA TRP A 785 4.29 -4.29 28.23
C TRP A 785 3.46 -4.31 29.52
N THR A 786 3.94 -3.69 30.61
CA THR A 786 3.26 -3.68 31.92
C THR A 786 2.96 -2.29 32.49
N LEU A 787 3.67 -1.23 32.05
CA LEU A 787 3.49 0.12 32.58
C LEU A 787 2.76 1.04 31.58
N PRO A 788 1.81 1.89 32.04
CA PRO A 788 1.15 2.88 31.19
C PRO A 788 2.08 4.03 30.81
N ARG A 789 1.72 4.76 29.75
CA ARG A 789 2.41 5.98 29.27
C ARG A 789 2.34 7.09 30.33
N LEU A 790 3.45 7.80 30.52
CA LEU A 790 3.49 9.04 31.31
C LEU A 790 3.29 10.25 30.38
N ARG A 791 2.54 11.27 30.84
CA ARG A 791 2.39 12.52 30.07
C ARG A 791 3.72 13.28 30.07
N MET A 792 4.02 13.99 28.98
CA MET A 792 5.28 14.73 28.80
C MET A 792 5.64 15.63 30.00
N ASP A 793 4.67 16.32 30.60
CA ASP A 793 4.92 17.15 31.78
C ASP A 793 5.41 16.31 32.98
N GLN A 794 4.83 15.14 33.22
CA GLN A 794 5.18 14.25 34.34
C GLN A 794 6.60 13.70 34.14
N LEU A 795 6.91 13.33 32.91
CA LEU A 795 8.22 12.87 32.44
C LEU A 795 9.31 13.94 32.62
N LEU A 796 9.07 15.17 32.15
CA LEU A 796 9.99 16.29 32.36
C LEU A 796 10.13 16.67 33.85
N ASN A 797 9.05 16.62 34.63
CA ASN A 797 9.12 16.83 36.09
C ASN A 797 9.97 15.74 36.76
N LEU A 798 9.85 14.47 36.35
CA LEU A 798 10.66 13.36 36.89
C LEU A 798 12.16 13.56 36.64
N GLY A 799 12.55 13.89 35.41
CA GLY A 799 13.94 14.23 35.06
C GLY A 799 14.49 15.40 35.87
N TRP A 800 13.89 16.59 35.71
CA TRP A 800 14.46 17.84 36.23
C TRP A 800 14.28 18.05 37.74
N LYS A 801 13.17 17.61 38.35
CA LYS A 801 12.86 17.90 39.76
C LYS A 801 13.18 16.76 40.72
N PHE A 802 13.31 15.53 40.23
CA PHE A 802 13.59 14.37 41.07
C PHE A 802 14.94 13.73 40.72
N LEU A 803 15.12 13.24 39.50
CA LEU A 803 16.31 12.46 39.13
C LEU A 803 17.60 13.30 39.13
N LEU A 804 17.56 14.54 38.62
CA LEU A 804 18.73 15.42 38.60
C LEU A 804 19.21 15.76 40.04
N PRO A 805 18.37 16.23 40.98
CA PRO A 805 18.79 16.41 42.38
C PRO A 805 19.28 15.12 43.06
N ILE A 806 18.66 13.96 42.80
CA ILE A 806 19.08 12.67 43.37
C ILE A 806 20.44 12.23 42.82
N SER A 807 20.71 12.43 41.52
CA SER A 807 22.00 12.08 40.90
C SER A 807 23.14 12.97 41.41
N LEU A 808 22.90 14.27 41.62
CA LEU A 808 23.84 15.20 42.26
C LEU A 808 24.11 14.78 43.72
N GLY A 809 23.06 14.43 44.48
CA GLY A 809 23.20 13.93 45.86
C GLY A 809 24.01 12.62 45.93
N ASN A 810 23.75 11.67 45.02
CA ASN A 810 24.51 10.43 44.90
C ASN A 810 25.99 10.72 44.57
N LEU A 811 26.27 11.60 43.60
CA LEU A 811 27.64 11.97 43.23
C LEU A 811 28.39 12.60 44.43
N LEU A 812 27.78 13.56 45.14
CA LEU A 812 28.37 14.17 46.33
C LEU A 812 28.66 13.15 47.44
N LEU A 813 27.71 12.26 47.74
CA LEU A 813 27.90 11.19 48.72
C LEU A 813 29.04 10.24 48.33
N THR A 814 29.13 9.86 47.05
CA THR A 814 30.18 8.96 46.58
C THR A 814 31.57 9.60 46.61
N THR A 815 31.70 10.86 46.16
CA THR A 815 32.97 11.60 46.21
C THR A 815 33.41 11.92 47.65
N SER A 816 32.48 12.24 48.56
CA SER A 816 32.78 12.36 50.00
C SER A 816 33.21 11.03 50.63
N SER A 817 32.60 9.91 50.23
CA SER A 817 33.01 8.58 50.69
C SER A 817 34.40 8.19 50.16
N GLN A 818 34.72 8.54 48.92
CA GLN A 818 36.07 8.36 48.35
C GLN A 818 37.11 9.22 49.09
N LEU A 819 36.81 10.49 49.35
CA LEU A 819 37.67 11.42 50.12
C LEU A 819 37.85 11.01 51.60
N LEU A 820 36.97 10.16 52.15
CA LEU A 820 37.10 9.54 53.47
C LEU A 820 37.83 8.18 53.44
N SER A 821 38.23 7.71 52.25
CA SER A 821 38.95 6.44 52.03
C SER A 821 40.35 6.60 51.42
N LEU A 822 40.75 7.85 51.14
CA LEU A 822 42.08 8.31 50.71
C LEU A 822 42.89 8.82 51.90
#